data_AF-A0A3N9X832-F1
#
_entry.id   AF-A0A3N9X832-F1
#
_cell.length_a   1.000
_cell.length_b   1.000
_cell.length_c   1.000
_cell.angle_alpha   90.00
_cell.angle_beta   90.00
_cell.angle_gamma   90.00
#
_symmetry.space_group_name_H-M   'P 1'
#
loop_
_entity.id
_entity.type
_entity.pdbx_description
1 polymer ?
#
loop_
_entity_poly.entity_id
_entity_poly.type
_entity_poly.pdbx_seq_one_letter_code
_entity_poly.pdbx_strand_id
1 'polypeptide(L)'
;MDDDPQPTFDTGTADGAVSGAPVVEIPHQQAEADLEAEDEADQRPSTASPDEDADPVEYDPSDELAPRDEPADATDGRSTSPTDGSRADEWPVDAALSLTSTDDTNPPISAPPVSAPPASVTPVSAPPAPPVSAPPAAPVSAPPATATAPVSAPPAPAAAPVSAPPASTPPPVSAPPAPEVAPVSAPPASVESASGPPASAVPAPRSGSDGENVPVSAPPDDAPPVVTRPSLADPGDPEQVLAAYRWRLDPVTLREELTEPDDLRAIRRRLTEKLGSAVDNRARARLLSLRAVASRILGDLDDALADGRLALTYAEATGELRRAALAQARLAHVLRWRGDFPEADQLFAQANSIELPDRLRAALHEHAGRSCYDQGRLMEACEHFEKALDLRGAADAELLDRVRVALDAVTVRAEADGFGPYRRGRDEVLDRDRPPLPDRDGSLWGYTSHDGDVVIPARYAEAQPFHDGLAWVRRPDTDRWSLINLLGTTVIPPSFRAARPFSDGLAWVVGENGWTAIDATGAVQVAPNFAEVRPFRRGLAAVRREGWGAVDRTGRIVVPTRYHGFVTELADGRQIDGFTDEGLAVVDVAGRRGVVDRTGTVLVPPAHPMLVIHPVAFLVESGNGRWGALDRRGVPLIDPVHRDRAEVLEEIDRLLTDANPVL
;
A
#
# COMPACT_ATOMS: atom_id res chain seq x y z
N MET A 1 60.31 -9.17 -81.71
CA MET A 1 60.67 -10.41 -80.98
C MET A 1 59.55 -10.68 -80.02
N ASP A 2 58.51 -11.08 -80.71
CA ASP A 2 57.21 -11.52 -80.32
C ASP A 2 57.36 -13.00 -79.95
N ASP A 3 56.44 -13.55 -79.17
CA ASP A 3 55.68 -14.71 -79.63
C ASP A 3 54.47 -14.93 -78.70
N ASP A 4 53.31 -15.02 -79.33
CA ASP A 4 52.06 -15.58 -78.80
C ASP A 4 51.65 -16.65 -79.82
N PRO A 5 51.13 -17.82 -79.39
CA PRO A 5 49.90 -18.21 -80.06
C PRO A 5 48.81 -18.89 -79.20
N GLN A 6 47.60 -18.53 -79.62
CA GLN A 6 46.26 -19.10 -79.39
C GLN A 6 46.08 -20.51 -80.08
N PRO A 7 44.86 -21.11 -80.23
CA PRO A 7 43.97 -21.65 -79.19
C PRO A 7 43.17 -22.97 -79.61
N THR A 8 42.08 -23.28 -78.88
CA THR A 8 40.78 -23.94 -79.31
C THR A 8 40.58 -25.47 -79.42
N PHE A 9 39.29 -25.87 -79.27
CA PHE A 9 38.59 -27.17 -79.58
C PHE A 9 38.79 -28.37 -78.61
N ASP A 10 37.86 -29.34 -78.38
CA ASP A 10 36.36 -29.48 -78.40
C ASP A 10 35.98 -30.95 -77.95
N THR A 11 34.78 -31.45 -77.59
CA THR A 11 33.38 -31.00 -77.30
C THR A 11 32.67 -32.05 -76.37
N GLY A 12 31.48 -31.75 -75.80
CA GLY A 12 30.47 -32.73 -75.28
C GLY A 12 30.25 -32.72 -73.75
N THR A 13 29.08 -32.41 -73.14
CA THR A 13 27.66 -32.87 -73.32
C THR A 13 27.42 -34.26 -72.68
N ALA A 14 26.54 -34.49 -71.67
CA ALA A 14 25.63 -33.67 -70.83
C ALA A 14 25.41 -34.40 -69.45
N ASP A 15 24.44 -34.21 -68.55
CA ASP A 15 23.17 -33.43 -68.45
C ASP A 15 22.72 -33.32 -66.94
N GLY A 16 21.59 -32.64 -66.62
CA GLY A 16 20.87 -32.76 -65.32
C GLY A 16 20.40 -31.45 -64.64
N ALA A 17 19.12 -31.09 -64.79
CA ALA A 17 18.44 -29.87 -64.26
C ALA A 17 18.46 -29.72 -62.70
N VAL A 18 18.48 -28.53 -62.04
CA VAL A 18 17.83 -27.18 -62.22
C VAL A 18 16.34 -27.20 -61.79
N SER A 19 15.76 -26.28 -60.98
CA SER A 19 16.12 -24.92 -60.45
C SER A 19 15.64 -24.75 -58.96
N GLY A 20 15.57 -23.60 -58.26
CA GLY A 20 15.84 -22.18 -58.60
C GLY A 20 15.50 -21.16 -57.48
N ALA A 21 15.78 -19.86 -57.72
CA ALA A 21 15.38 -18.66 -56.95
C ALA A 21 14.78 -17.60 -57.92
N PRO A 22 14.40 -16.32 -57.59
CA PRO A 22 15.24 -15.27 -56.98
C PRO A 22 14.48 -14.24 -56.06
N VAL A 23 14.71 -12.92 -56.22
CA VAL A 23 14.51 -11.83 -55.22
C VAL A 23 14.04 -10.51 -55.90
N VAL A 24 13.62 -9.49 -55.12
CA VAL A 24 13.32 -8.07 -55.50
C VAL A 24 11.90 -7.91 -56.13
N GLU A 25 11.05 -6.88 -55.91
CA GLU A 25 11.24 -5.41 -55.77
C GLU A 25 10.09 -4.70 -54.99
N ILE A 26 10.17 -3.37 -54.81
CA ILE A 26 9.16 -2.48 -54.15
C ILE A 26 8.61 -1.44 -55.15
N PRO A 27 7.29 -1.16 -55.19
CA PRO A 27 6.74 0.06 -55.75
C PRO A 27 6.13 1.02 -54.70
N HIS A 28 6.32 2.32 -54.90
CA HIS A 28 5.56 3.41 -54.25
C HIS A 28 4.59 4.03 -55.27
N GLN A 29 3.34 4.29 -54.89
CA GLN A 29 2.50 5.29 -55.58
C GLN A 29 1.47 5.90 -54.61
N GLN A 30 0.86 7.03 -54.99
CA GLN A 30 -0.01 7.87 -54.14
C GLN A 30 -1.44 7.97 -54.70
N ALA A 31 -2.35 8.45 -53.83
CA ALA A 31 -3.67 9.02 -54.15
C ALA A 31 -4.77 8.00 -54.55
N GLU A 32 -6.07 8.22 -54.34
CA GLU A 32 -6.85 9.37 -53.83
C GLU A 32 -7.81 8.94 -52.68
N ALA A 33 -8.80 9.76 -52.34
CA ALA A 33 -9.90 9.43 -51.42
C ALA A 33 -11.23 9.35 -52.19
N ASP A 34 -12.22 8.60 -51.68
CA ASP A 34 -13.52 9.19 -51.33
C ASP A 34 -14.44 8.24 -50.52
N LEU A 35 -15.60 8.77 -50.17
CA LEU A 35 -16.69 8.19 -49.36
C LEU A 35 -17.38 6.97 -50.00
N GLU A 36 -17.95 6.07 -49.19
CA GLU A 36 -19.42 5.92 -49.05
C GLU A 36 -19.78 4.93 -47.91
N ALA A 37 -21.09 4.72 -47.66
CA ALA A 37 -21.65 3.92 -46.57
C ALA A 37 -22.67 2.88 -47.10
N GLU A 38 -23.59 2.40 -46.26
CA GLU A 38 -24.67 1.41 -46.55
C GLU A 38 -24.19 -0.05 -46.76
N ASP A 39 -25.00 -1.10 -46.56
CA ASP A 39 -25.98 -1.41 -45.48
C ASP A 39 -26.26 -2.95 -45.49
N GLU A 40 -27.20 -3.40 -44.65
CA GLU A 40 -27.98 -4.66 -44.72
C GLU A 40 -27.28 -6.04 -44.63
N ALA A 41 -27.41 -6.60 -43.42
CA ALA A 41 -28.31 -7.72 -43.09
C ALA A 41 -28.03 -9.19 -43.52
N ASP A 42 -27.98 -10.01 -42.46
CA ASP A 42 -28.64 -11.33 -42.27
C ASP A 42 -28.33 -12.53 -43.18
N GLN A 43 -27.81 -13.59 -42.54
CA GLN A 43 -28.37 -14.94 -42.69
C GLN A 43 -27.97 -15.86 -41.52
N ARG A 44 -28.96 -16.28 -40.71
CA ARG A 44 -28.88 -17.52 -39.92
C ARG A 44 -29.12 -18.76 -40.81
N PRO A 45 -28.73 -19.94 -40.34
CA PRO A 45 -29.72 -21.03 -40.25
C PRO A 45 -29.89 -21.57 -38.82
N SER A 46 -30.93 -22.39 -38.62
CA SER A 46 -31.41 -22.86 -37.31
C SER A 46 -31.52 -24.39 -37.25
N THR A 47 -31.87 -24.90 -36.06
CA THR A 47 -32.25 -26.28 -35.66
C THR A 47 -31.07 -27.25 -35.35
N ALA A 48 -31.17 -28.15 -34.37
CA ALA A 48 -32.32 -28.53 -33.53
C ALA A 48 -31.93 -28.89 -32.07
N SER A 49 -32.88 -28.77 -31.13
CA SER A 49 -32.90 -29.48 -29.84
C SER A 49 -33.74 -30.78 -29.98
N PRO A 50 -33.83 -31.65 -28.95
CA PRO A 50 -34.81 -31.41 -27.87
C PRO A 50 -34.43 -31.94 -26.45
N ASP A 51 -35.26 -31.56 -25.47
CA ASP A 51 -35.55 -32.21 -24.15
C ASP A 51 -34.42 -32.32 -23.09
N GLU A 52 -34.65 -32.16 -21.77
CA GLU A 52 -35.88 -31.89 -20.99
C GLU A 52 -35.58 -31.23 -19.61
N ASP A 53 -36.64 -30.77 -18.93
CA ASP A 53 -36.81 -30.46 -17.48
C ASP A 53 -36.28 -29.18 -16.76
N ALA A 54 -37.22 -28.62 -15.95
CA ALA A 54 -37.13 -27.78 -14.74
C ALA A 54 -36.99 -26.23 -14.81
N ASP A 55 -37.96 -25.54 -14.21
CA ASP A 55 -38.12 -24.07 -14.19
C ASP A 55 -37.38 -23.33 -13.06
N PRO A 56 -37.04 -22.04 -13.27
CA PRO A 56 -37.01 -21.00 -12.24
C PRO A 56 -38.25 -20.09 -12.30
N VAL A 57 -38.66 -19.50 -11.18
CA VAL A 57 -39.82 -18.60 -11.09
C VAL A 57 -39.37 -17.17 -10.77
N GLU A 58 -39.66 -16.22 -11.67
CA GLU A 58 -39.68 -14.78 -11.36
C GLU A 58 -41.09 -14.21 -11.59
N TYR A 59 -41.44 -13.16 -10.85
CA TYR A 59 -42.77 -12.59 -10.79
C TYR A 59 -42.71 -11.06 -10.88
N ASP A 60 -43.34 -10.51 -11.92
CA ASP A 60 -43.45 -9.07 -12.19
C ASP A 60 -44.85 -8.56 -11.82
N PRO A 61 -44.99 -7.60 -10.88
CA PRO A 61 -46.28 -7.05 -10.49
C PRO A 61 -46.56 -5.67 -11.09
N SER A 62 -47.60 -5.55 -11.93
CA SER A 62 -48.26 -4.27 -12.20
C SER A 62 -49.75 -4.39 -12.56
N ASP A 63 -50.54 -3.63 -11.80
CA ASP A 63 -51.85 -3.03 -12.12
C ASP A 63 -53.13 -3.91 -12.26
N GLU A 64 -54.07 -3.75 -11.30
CA GLU A 64 -55.53 -3.82 -11.55
C GLU A 64 -56.29 -2.93 -10.52
N LEU A 65 -57.51 -2.47 -10.85
CA LEU A 65 -58.08 -1.21 -10.32
C LEU A 65 -59.50 -1.30 -9.70
N ALA A 66 -59.64 -0.67 -8.52
CA ALA A 66 -60.84 0.10 -8.06
C ALA A 66 -62.15 -0.73 -7.81
N PRO A 67 -63.35 -0.14 -7.53
CA PRO A 67 -63.72 1.28 -7.27
C PRO A 67 -64.70 1.53 -6.08
N ARG A 68 -65.17 2.81 -5.96
CA ARG A 68 -66.37 3.35 -5.24
C ARG A 68 -66.19 3.85 -3.79
N ASP A 69 -66.84 4.93 -3.33
CA ASP A 69 -67.79 5.89 -3.97
C ASP A 69 -67.66 7.32 -3.35
N GLU A 70 -68.23 8.34 -4.02
CA GLU A 70 -68.24 9.79 -3.66
C GLU A 70 -69.63 10.22 -3.06
N PRO A 71 -69.87 11.47 -2.56
CA PRO A 71 -70.15 12.62 -3.47
C PRO A 71 -69.88 14.07 -2.97
N ALA A 72 -69.85 15.01 -3.93
CA ALA A 72 -70.29 16.44 -3.87
C ALA A 72 -69.38 17.50 -3.16
N ASP A 73 -69.28 18.77 -3.59
CA ASP A 73 -69.93 19.51 -4.71
C ASP A 73 -69.06 20.65 -5.32
N ALA A 74 -69.55 21.23 -6.41
CA ALA A 74 -69.20 22.42 -7.23
C ALA A 74 -68.69 23.72 -6.51
N THR A 75 -68.03 24.72 -7.15
CA THR A 75 -67.54 24.95 -8.55
C THR A 75 -66.52 26.12 -8.63
N ASP A 76 -65.80 26.19 -9.77
CA ASP A 76 -65.36 27.39 -10.53
C ASP A 76 -64.38 28.45 -9.96
N GLY A 77 -63.64 29.08 -10.91
CA GLY A 77 -63.54 30.55 -10.94
C GLY A 77 -62.16 31.20 -10.90
N ARG A 78 -61.47 31.33 -12.04
CA ARG A 78 -60.29 32.23 -12.18
C ARG A 78 -60.68 33.71 -11.97
N SER A 79 -59.83 34.49 -11.28
CA SER A 79 -59.00 35.58 -11.87
C SER A 79 -58.81 36.84 -10.96
N THR A 80 -57.78 37.63 -11.31
CA THR A 80 -57.49 39.03 -10.91
C THR A 80 -57.18 39.40 -9.45
N SER A 81 -56.06 40.11 -9.25
CA SER A 81 -55.83 41.10 -8.17
C SER A 81 -56.53 42.43 -8.53
N PRO A 82 -56.84 43.34 -7.58
CA PRO A 82 -55.81 44.30 -7.10
C PRO A 82 -56.00 44.94 -5.68
N THR A 83 -54.97 45.68 -5.25
CA THR A 83 -54.92 46.85 -4.32
C THR A 83 -55.81 47.00 -3.07
N ASP A 84 -55.08 47.20 -1.96
CA ASP A 84 -55.27 48.23 -0.90
C ASP A 84 -56.46 48.13 0.10
N GLY A 85 -56.20 48.55 1.34
CA GLY A 85 -57.07 48.35 2.51
C GLY A 85 -56.44 48.86 3.82
N SER A 86 -55.88 50.07 3.82
CA SER A 86 -55.16 50.67 4.97
C SER A 86 -55.95 50.73 6.29
N ARG A 87 -55.26 50.41 7.41
CA ARG A 87 -55.44 51.10 8.68
C ARG A 87 -54.19 51.00 9.57
N ALA A 88 -53.78 52.13 10.13
CA ALA A 88 -52.69 52.23 11.12
C ALA A 88 -53.22 52.89 12.40
N ASP A 89 -52.51 52.70 13.52
CA ASP A 89 -52.45 53.60 14.67
C ASP A 89 -51.11 53.37 15.40
N GLU A 90 -50.57 54.39 16.08
CA GLU A 90 -49.16 54.47 16.49
C GLU A 90 -48.97 55.18 17.86
N TRP A 91 -47.81 54.97 18.51
CA TRP A 91 -47.21 55.80 19.60
C TRP A 91 -47.90 55.75 21.00
N PRO A 92 -47.34 56.37 22.09
CA PRO A 92 -46.07 57.13 22.25
C PRO A 92 -45.14 56.68 23.41
N VAL A 93 -44.10 57.49 23.66
CA VAL A 93 -42.95 57.32 24.60
C VAL A 93 -43.09 58.02 25.98
N ASP A 94 -42.25 57.58 26.94
CA ASP A 94 -41.61 58.27 28.09
C ASP A 94 -42.30 59.35 28.96
N ALA A 95 -42.20 59.19 30.31
CA ALA A 95 -41.74 60.24 31.24
C ALA A 95 -41.45 59.74 32.69
N ALA A 96 -40.33 60.20 33.27
CA ALA A 96 -39.72 59.79 34.55
C ALA A 96 -40.40 60.28 35.87
N LEU A 97 -40.05 59.66 37.02
CA LEU A 97 -39.24 60.27 38.11
C LEU A 97 -39.14 59.42 39.42
N SER A 98 -37.92 59.36 39.99
CA SER A 98 -37.47 59.35 41.42
C SER A 98 -38.32 58.72 42.55
N LEU A 99 -37.78 58.04 43.59
CA LEU A 99 -36.44 57.65 44.11
C LEU A 99 -36.69 56.61 45.27
N THR A 100 -35.85 56.14 46.24
CA THR A 100 -34.48 56.37 46.82
C THR A 100 -34.01 55.08 47.54
N SER A 101 -32.69 54.74 47.55
CA SER A 101 -31.92 54.02 48.62
C SER A 101 -32.37 52.62 49.12
N THR A 102 -31.52 51.65 49.52
CA THR A 102 -30.05 51.43 49.67
C THR A 102 -29.75 49.97 49.23
N ASP A 103 -28.53 49.40 49.13
CA ASP A 103 -27.17 49.80 49.56
C ASP A 103 -26.09 49.20 48.62
N ASP A 104 -24.82 49.58 48.80
CA ASP A 104 -23.68 49.28 47.91
C ASP A 104 -22.98 47.91 48.11
N THR A 105 -22.39 47.35 47.04
CA THR A 105 -20.91 47.19 46.89
C THR A 105 -20.48 46.43 45.61
N ASN A 106 -19.88 47.14 44.63
CA ASN A 106 -18.91 46.56 43.68
C ASN A 106 -18.07 47.65 42.96
N PRO A 107 -16.73 47.62 42.94
CA PRO A 107 -15.90 48.52 42.12
C PRO A 107 -15.76 48.05 40.65
N PRO A 108 -15.41 48.95 39.69
CA PRO A 108 -15.86 48.81 38.30
C PRO A 108 -14.86 48.22 37.29
N ILE A 109 -15.42 47.68 36.20
CA ILE A 109 -14.72 47.42 34.93
C ILE A 109 -14.54 48.75 34.17
N SER A 110 -13.36 48.98 33.59
CA SER A 110 -13.11 50.08 32.64
C SER A 110 -13.13 49.61 31.19
N ALA A 111 -13.76 50.40 30.32
CA ALA A 111 -13.86 50.18 28.88
C ALA A 111 -12.61 50.75 28.12
N PRO A 112 -12.45 50.53 26.79
CA PRO A 112 -11.13 50.38 26.18
C PRO A 112 -10.47 51.68 25.67
N PRO A 113 -9.14 51.67 25.45
CA PRO A 113 -8.45 52.68 24.65
C PRO A 113 -8.68 52.46 23.14
N VAL A 114 -8.87 53.56 22.41
CA VAL A 114 -8.99 53.60 20.93
C VAL A 114 -7.62 53.86 20.29
N SER A 115 -7.47 53.46 19.02
CA SER A 115 -6.26 53.57 18.19
C SER A 115 -5.59 54.95 18.15
N ALA A 116 -4.26 54.94 18.00
CA ALA A 116 -3.43 56.10 17.69
C ALA A 116 -2.70 55.93 16.32
N PRO A 117 -2.33 57.02 15.61
CA PRO A 117 -1.96 56.97 14.19
C PRO A 117 -0.46 56.72 13.90
N PRO A 118 -0.09 56.33 12.67
CA PRO A 118 1.30 56.24 12.22
C PRO A 118 1.94 57.63 11.99
N ALA A 119 3.27 57.71 12.16
CA ALA A 119 4.06 58.91 11.95
C ALA A 119 4.80 58.90 10.59
N SER A 120 5.10 60.09 10.05
CA SER A 120 5.55 60.27 8.67
C SER A 120 6.80 61.16 8.55
N VAL A 121 7.77 60.73 7.72
CA VAL A 121 8.51 61.55 6.71
C VAL A 121 9.39 62.72 7.24
N THR A 122 10.67 62.97 6.87
CA THR A 122 11.77 62.43 6.00
C THR A 122 13.07 63.25 6.34
N PRO A 123 14.22 63.27 5.59
CA PRO A 123 14.75 62.48 4.45
C PRO A 123 16.24 61.99 4.64
N VAL A 124 16.85 61.49 3.54
CA VAL A 124 18.29 61.21 3.30
C VAL A 124 18.81 59.88 3.90
N SER A 125 19.49 58.97 3.19
CA SER A 125 20.11 59.01 1.84
C SER A 125 19.81 57.75 0.98
N ALA A 126 20.29 57.72 -0.28
CA ALA A 126 19.92 56.75 -1.31
C ALA A 126 20.80 55.46 -1.38
N PRO A 127 20.29 54.35 -1.98
CA PRO A 127 20.99 53.07 -2.08
C PRO A 127 21.82 52.87 -3.37
N PRO A 128 22.75 51.89 -3.41
CA PRO A 128 23.38 51.42 -4.66
C PRO A 128 22.42 50.56 -5.49
N ALA A 129 22.54 50.63 -6.82
CA ALA A 129 21.64 49.98 -7.78
C ALA A 129 22.18 48.61 -8.28
N PRO A 130 21.30 47.71 -8.81
CA PRO A 130 21.73 46.44 -9.40
C PRO A 130 22.36 46.63 -10.81
N PRO A 131 23.22 45.70 -11.26
CA PRO A 131 23.72 45.69 -12.63
C PRO A 131 22.62 45.30 -13.64
N VAL A 132 22.56 46.00 -14.77
CA VAL A 132 21.58 45.78 -15.85
C VAL A 132 22.28 45.23 -17.09
N SER A 133 21.65 44.27 -17.78
CA SER A 133 22.17 43.62 -19.00
C SER A 133 21.57 44.18 -20.28
N ALA A 134 22.41 44.62 -21.24
CA ALA A 134 22.11 44.81 -22.68
C ALA A 134 23.36 45.35 -23.43
N PRO A 135 23.46 45.24 -24.77
CA PRO A 135 23.12 44.15 -25.70
C PRO A 135 24.37 43.80 -26.58
N PRO A 136 24.30 43.05 -27.72
CA PRO A 136 25.48 42.38 -28.31
C PRO A 136 26.18 43.12 -29.48
N ALA A 137 27.40 42.68 -29.81
CA ALA A 137 28.07 42.95 -31.09
C ALA A 137 28.98 41.77 -31.53
N ALA A 138 29.01 41.51 -32.84
CA ALA A 138 29.86 40.53 -33.55
C ALA A 138 29.93 40.95 -35.04
N PRO A 139 30.62 40.26 -35.97
CA PRO A 139 31.74 39.31 -35.86
C PRO A 139 32.97 39.71 -36.72
N VAL A 140 34.13 39.02 -36.62
CA VAL A 140 35.12 39.00 -37.73
C VAL A 140 35.87 37.65 -37.88
N SER A 141 35.69 37.05 -39.06
CA SER A 141 36.51 36.11 -39.86
C SER A 141 37.65 35.21 -39.31
N ALA A 142 37.65 33.96 -39.82
CA ALA A 142 38.81 33.02 -39.89
C ALA A 142 39.69 33.29 -41.17
N PRO A 143 40.54 32.40 -41.79
CA PRO A 143 40.46 30.93 -41.96
C PRO A 143 41.87 30.19 -41.86
N PRO A 144 42.22 29.09 -42.59
CA PRO A 144 42.02 27.69 -42.15
C PRO A 144 43.21 26.69 -42.41
N ALA A 145 42.90 25.37 -42.36
CA ALA A 145 43.59 24.20 -42.99
C ALA A 145 44.74 23.50 -42.20
N THR A 146 44.99 22.17 -42.26
CA THR A 146 44.32 21.06 -43.01
C THR A 146 44.46 19.66 -42.32
N ALA A 147 43.64 18.70 -42.80
CA ALA A 147 43.41 17.32 -42.33
C ALA A 147 44.58 16.31 -42.26
N THR A 148 44.40 15.23 -41.45
CA THR A 148 44.42 13.80 -41.88
C THR A 148 44.07 12.82 -40.72
N ALA A 149 43.82 11.54 -41.03
CA ALA A 149 43.48 10.41 -40.11
C ALA A 149 43.76 9.07 -40.84
N PRO A 150 43.50 7.85 -40.30
CA PRO A 150 43.46 7.32 -38.92
C PRO A 150 44.52 6.18 -38.74
N VAL A 151 44.41 5.27 -37.74
CA VAL A 151 44.62 3.76 -37.84
C VAL A 151 44.74 3.02 -36.47
N SER A 152 44.03 1.88 -36.37
CA SER A 152 44.19 0.63 -35.59
C SER A 152 44.78 0.49 -34.16
N ALA A 153 43.92 -0.05 -33.27
CA ALA A 153 44.05 -1.36 -32.57
C ALA A 153 45.05 -1.58 -31.39
N PRO A 154 44.84 -2.61 -30.51
CA PRO A 154 45.41 -2.67 -29.16
C PRO A 154 46.44 -3.80 -28.93
N PRO A 155 47.03 -3.85 -27.72
CA PRO A 155 47.49 -5.11 -27.13
C PRO A 155 47.06 -5.36 -25.66
N ALA A 156 47.00 -6.63 -25.30
CA ALA A 156 47.01 -7.22 -23.95
C ALA A 156 47.54 -8.68 -24.08
N PRO A 157 47.76 -9.48 -23.02
CA PRO A 157 47.98 -9.18 -21.59
C PRO A 157 49.36 -9.74 -21.08
N ALA A 158 49.71 -9.57 -19.80
CA ALA A 158 50.80 -10.32 -19.15
C ALA A 158 50.62 -10.49 -17.61
N ALA A 159 51.30 -11.49 -17.03
CA ALA A 159 51.05 -12.06 -15.70
C ALA A 159 51.70 -11.34 -14.48
N ALA A 160 51.36 -11.83 -13.28
CA ALA A 160 51.87 -11.46 -11.95
C ALA A 160 53.27 -12.13 -11.64
N PRO A 161 53.88 -12.18 -10.41
CA PRO A 161 53.28 -12.17 -9.05
C PRO A 161 54.11 -11.54 -7.87
N VAL A 162 53.63 -11.78 -6.63
CA VAL A 162 54.27 -11.72 -5.28
C VAL A 162 54.77 -10.38 -4.69
N SER A 163 54.19 -9.95 -3.54
CA SER A 163 54.86 -9.83 -2.21
C SER A 163 54.11 -8.93 -1.20
N ALA A 164 54.30 -9.19 0.11
CA ALA A 164 53.85 -8.39 1.27
C ALA A 164 54.64 -8.85 2.54
N PRO A 165 54.59 -8.19 3.72
CA PRO A 165 54.07 -6.85 4.09
C PRO A 165 55.26 -5.94 4.57
N PRO A 166 55.17 -4.95 5.50
CA PRO A 166 54.73 -5.09 6.92
C PRO A 166 53.74 -3.99 7.40
N ALA A 167 53.45 -3.97 8.71
CA ALA A 167 52.33 -3.24 9.33
C ALA A 167 52.66 -1.84 9.91
N SER A 168 51.64 -1.14 10.41
CA SER A 168 51.75 0.02 11.32
C SER A 168 50.50 0.13 12.20
N THR A 169 50.66 0.56 13.45
CA THR A 169 49.65 0.45 14.53
C THR A 169 49.41 1.80 15.22
N PRO A 170 48.16 2.19 15.53
CA PRO A 170 47.87 3.36 16.38
C PRO A 170 47.84 3.01 17.89
N PRO A 171 48.06 3.97 18.80
CA PRO A 171 48.17 3.74 20.24
C PRO A 171 46.81 3.75 20.99
N PRO A 172 46.74 3.17 22.21
CA PRO A 172 45.54 3.19 23.06
C PRO A 172 45.41 4.47 23.90
N VAL A 173 44.18 4.76 24.34
CA VAL A 173 43.85 5.83 25.31
C VAL A 173 43.34 5.21 26.62
N SER A 174 43.70 5.80 27.77
CA SER A 174 43.52 5.22 29.10
C SER A 174 42.11 5.36 29.68
N ALA A 175 41.73 4.44 30.58
CA ALA A 175 40.53 4.51 31.42
C ALA A 175 40.89 4.79 32.90
N PRO A 176 39.98 5.39 33.69
CA PRO A 176 40.16 5.63 35.14
C PRO A 176 39.88 4.38 35.99
N PRO A 177 40.32 4.34 37.27
CA PRO A 177 40.40 3.11 38.06
C PRO A 177 39.15 2.77 38.90
N ALA A 178 39.06 1.51 39.31
CA ALA A 178 38.16 1.00 40.35
C ALA A 178 38.93 0.74 41.68
N PRO A 179 38.25 0.67 42.84
CA PRO A 179 38.87 0.33 44.12
C PRO A 179 38.90 -1.19 44.41
N GLU A 180 39.97 -1.65 45.05
CA GLU A 180 40.08 -2.96 45.73
C GLU A 180 39.24 -2.96 47.06
N VAL A 181 38.97 -4.06 47.78
CA VAL A 181 39.88 -5.06 48.40
C VAL A 181 39.18 -6.43 48.57
N ALA A 182 39.97 -7.51 48.54
CA ALA A 182 39.58 -8.93 48.66
C ALA A 182 39.88 -9.50 50.09
N PRO A 183 40.09 -10.82 50.37
CA PRO A 183 39.81 -12.08 49.64
C PRO A 183 39.13 -13.16 50.53
N VAL A 184 39.10 -14.44 50.11
CA VAL A 184 39.64 -15.61 50.90
C VAL A 184 39.53 -16.96 50.13
N SER A 185 40.68 -17.63 49.99
CA SER A 185 40.96 -19.08 49.85
C SER A 185 40.34 -19.96 48.72
N ALA A 186 41.02 -21.08 48.44
CA ALA A 186 40.80 -21.96 47.28
C ALA A 186 40.93 -23.48 47.66
N PRO A 187 41.30 -24.47 46.79
CA PRO A 187 40.60 -25.76 46.70
C PRO A 187 41.47 -26.97 47.19
N PRO A 188 41.14 -28.25 46.88
CA PRO A 188 41.60 -28.84 45.60
C PRO A 188 40.79 -30.04 44.99
N ALA A 189 41.04 -30.32 43.70
CA ALA A 189 41.18 -31.65 43.04
C ALA A 189 40.02 -32.69 43.02
N SER A 190 39.99 -33.74 42.15
CA SER A 190 40.47 -33.95 40.76
C SER A 190 40.03 -35.34 40.20
N VAL A 191 39.56 -35.39 38.93
CA VAL A 191 39.43 -36.51 37.95
C VAL A 191 38.78 -37.88 38.27
N GLU A 192 38.12 -38.43 37.21
CA GLU A 192 37.93 -39.85 36.84
C GLU A 192 37.00 -40.77 37.69
N SER A 193 36.32 -41.80 37.14
CA SER A 193 36.21 -42.30 35.75
C SER A 193 34.84 -42.99 35.47
N ALA A 194 34.62 -43.54 34.26
CA ALA A 194 33.30 -44.00 33.76
C ALA A 194 33.17 -45.52 33.44
N SER A 195 31.94 -45.97 33.12
CA SER A 195 31.49 -47.34 32.72
C SER A 195 31.10 -48.27 33.89
N GLY A 196 30.07 -49.14 33.81
CA GLY A 196 29.13 -49.47 32.72
C GLY A 196 27.91 -50.33 33.17
N PRO A 197 27.02 -50.76 32.26
CA PRO A 197 25.75 -51.50 32.52
C PRO A 197 25.93 -53.05 32.46
N PRO A 198 24.91 -53.98 32.43
CA PRO A 198 23.45 -53.82 32.24
C PRO A 198 22.49 -54.81 32.99
N ALA A 199 21.20 -54.73 32.60
CA ALA A 199 20.21 -55.84 32.42
C ALA A 199 19.26 -56.34 33.54
N SER A 200 17.97 -56.22 33.21
CA SER A 200 16.70 -56.89 33.59
C SER A 200 16.67 -58.21 34.40
N ALA A 201 15.71 -58.31 35.33
CA ALA A 201 14.68 -59.39 35.38
C ALA A 201 13.53 -59.14 36.42
N VAL A 202 12.39 -59.80 36.19
CA VAL A 202 11.10 -59.87 36.94
C VAL A 202 10.88 -61.36 37.33
N PRO A 203 10.08 -61.84 38.34
CA PRO A 203 8.86 -61.28 38.98
C PRO A 203 8.76 -61.37 40.54
N ALA A 204 7.58 -60.99 41.07
CA ALA A 204 7.15 -61.09 42.48
C ALA A 204 6.44 -62.41 42.87
N PRO A 205 6.04 -62.59 44.16
CA PRO A 205 4.86 -63.36 44.54
C PRO A 205 3.76 -62.52 45.25
N ARG A 206 2.66 -63.16 45.65
CA ARG A 206 1.34 -62.55 46.00
C ARG A 206 0.92 -62.81 47.45
N SER A 207 0.09 -61.92 48.03
CA SER A 207 -0.99 -62.15 49.03
C SER A 207 -1.60 -60.79 49.46
N GLY A 208 -2.89 -60.61 49.81
CA GLY A 208 -4.07 -61.49 49.65
C GLY A 208 -5.04 -61.46 50.85
N SER A 209 -6.16 -60.72 50.76
CA SER A 209 -7.35 -60.84 51.63
C SER A 209 -8.53 -59.99 51.12
N ASP A 210 -9.77 -60.47 51.25
CA ASP A 210 -10.97 -59.96 50.56
C ASP A 210 -11.82 -58.92 51.34
N GLY A 211 -12.71 -58.24 50.62
CA GLY A 211 -13.78 -57.34 51.12
C GLY A 211 -14.74 -56.95 49.99
N GLU A 212 -16.05 -56.94 50.24
CA GLU A 212 -17.08 -57.05 49.17
C GLU A 212 -17.50 -55.74 48.46
N ASN A 213 -18.07 -55.93 47.26
CA ASN A 213 -18.38 -54.92 46.24
C ASN A 213 -19.42 -53.85 46.64
N VAL A 214 -19.18 -52.62 46.17
CA VAL A 214 -20.20 -51.79 45.49
C VAL A 214 -19.55 -51.18 44.24
N PRO A 215 -20.12 -51.30 43.02
CA PRO A 215 -19.53 -50.73 41.83
C PRO A 215 -19.85 -49.23 41.70
N VAL A 216 -18.81 -48.40 41.62
CA VAL A 216 -18.89 -47.02 41.11
C VAL A 216 -17.99 -46.94 39.89
N SER A 217 -18.55 -46.52 38.75
CA SER A 217 -17.81 -46.42 37.49
C SER A 217 -16.64 -45.45 37.63
N ALA A 218 -15.45 -45.87 37.19
CA ALA A 218 -14.38 -44.93 36.89
C ALA A 218 -14.83 -44.01 35.72
N PRO A 219 -14.53 -42.71 35.76
CA PRO A 219 -14.62 -41.88 34.56
C PRO A 219 -13.62 -42.38 33.50
N PRO A 220 -13.93 -42.26 32.21
CA PRO A 220 -12.99 -42.64 31.15
C PRO A 220 -11.74 -41.74 31.18
N ASP A 221 -10.58 -42.36 30.98
CA ASP A 221 -9.26 -41.70 30.98
C ASP A 221 -8.98 -41.03 29.63
N ASP A 222 -9.92 -40.18 29.20
CA ASP A 222 -9.93 -39.41 27.95
C ASP A 222 -9.81 -37.89 28.25
N ALA A 223 -8.87 -37.54 29.13
CA ALA A 223 -8.38 -36.17 29.19
C ALA A 223 -7.50 -35.93 27.94
N PRO A 224 -7.85 -35.00 27.02
CA PRO A 224 -6.97 -34.70 25.89
C PRO A 224 -5.61 -34.26 26.40
N PRO A 225 -4.50 -34.58 25.70
CA PRO A 225 -3.16 -34.30 26.18
C PRO A 225 -3.04 -32.82 26.50
N VAL A 226 -2.71 -32.52 27.77
CA VAL A 226 -2.60 -31.14 28.25
C VAL A 226 -1.45 -30.48 27.50
N VAL A 227 -1.78 -29.73 26.45
CA VAL A 227 -0.82 -28.93 25.68
C VAL A 227 -0.30 -27.86 26.62
N THR A 228 0.87 -28.14 27.21
CA THR A 228 1.57 -27.23 28.12
C THR A 228 1.70 -25.88 27.43
N ARG A 229 1.08 -24.84 28.00
CA ARG A 229 1.18 -23.50 27.43
C ARG A 229 2.65 -23.06 27.50
N PRO A 230 3.23 -22.54 26.41
CA PRO A 230 4.52 -21.85 26.49
C PRO A 230 4.38 -20.66 27.45
N SER A 231 5.35 -20.47 28.34
CA SER A 231 5.32 -19.43 29.37
C SER A 231 6.23 -18.27 28.98
N LEU A 232 5.92 -17.06 29.45
CA LEU A 232 6.82 -15.92 29.24
C LEU A 232 8.17 -16.10 29.97
N ALA A 233 8.23 -17.01 30.95
CA ALA A 233 9.44 -17.40 31.66
C ALA A 233 10.41 -18.28 30.83
N ASP A 234 10.02 -18.74 29.63
CA ASP A 234 10.84 -19.67 28.85
C ASP A 234 12.21 -19.09 28.45
N PRO A 235 13.33 -19.81 28.66
CA PRO A 235 14.68 -19.33 28.36
C PRO A 235 15.00 -19.32 26.85
N GLY A 236 14.09 -19.79 26.00
CA GLY A 236 14.19 -19.73 24.54
C GLY A 236 14.28 -18.29 23.99
N ASP A 237 14.56 -18.15 22.69
CA ASP A 237 14.74 -16.84 22.07
C ASP A 237 13.53 -15.91 22.32
N PRO A 238 13.69 -14.67 22.82
CA PRO A 238 12.57 -13.85 23.29
C PRO A 238 11.54 -13.52 22.19
N GLU A 239 11.96 -13.55 20.92
CA GLU A 239 11.07 -13.37 19.77
C GLU A 239 10.21 -14.62 19.51
N GLN A 240 10.73 -15.81 19.81
CA GLN A 240 10.02 -17.10 19.70
C GLN A 240 9.11 -17.35 20.91
N VAL A 241 9.50 -16.92 22.10
CA VAL A 241 8.65 -16.98 23.30
C VAL A 241 7.40 -16.11 23.11
N LEU A 242 7.56 -14.86 22.65
CA LEU A 242 6.43 -14.02 22.24
C LEU A 242 5.63 -14.59 21.05
N ALA A 243 6.27 -15.37 20.16
CA ALA A 243 5.59 -16.01 19.03
C ALA A 243 4.65 -17.15 19.44
N ALA A 244 5.02 -17.89 20.48
CA ALA A 244 4.29 -19.06 20.94
C ALA A 244 3.22 -18.71 21.99
N TYR A 245 3.37 -17.57 22.68
CA TYR A 245 2.47 -17.20 23.78
C TYR A 245 1.05 -16.87 23.30
N ARG A 246 0.07 -17.64 23.81
CA ARG A 246 -1.35 -17.51 23.47
C ARG A 246 -2.04 -16.51 24.40
N TRP A 247 -2.14 -15.26 23.94
CA TRP A 247 -2.88 -14.19 24.63
C TRP A 247 -4.36 -14.53 24.80
N ARG A 248 -4.90 -14.23 25.98
CA ARG A 248 -6.34 -14.15 26.22
C ARG A 248 -6.82 -12.73 25.98
N LEU A 249 -8.09 -12.58 25.60
CA LEU A 249 -8.74 -11.29 25.50
C LEU A 249 -9.66 -11.11 26.70
N ASP A 250 -9.55 -9.97 27.38
CA ASP A 250 -10.55 -9.51 28.33
C ASP A 250 -11.90 -9.32 27.58
N PRO A 251 -13.01 -9.91 28.06
CA PRO A 251 -14.26 -10.00 27.30
C PRO A 251 -15.06 -8.69 27.24
N VAL A 252 -14.60 -7.61 27.90
CA VAL A 252 -15.28 -6.30 27.90
C VAL A 252 -14.52 -5.26 27.09
N THR A 253 -13.18 -5.34 27.06
CA THR A 253 -12.31 -4.38 26.40
C THR A 253 -11.62 -4.92 25.15
N LEU A 254 -11.66 -6.24 24.92
CA LEU A 254 -10.97 -6.91 23.82
C LEU A 254 -9.47 -6.55 23.75
N ARG A 255 -8.85 -6.47 24.94
CA ARG A 255 -7.42 -6.21 25.17
C ARG A 255 -6.76 -7.46 25.75
N GLU A 256 -5.48 -7.63 25.47
CA GLU A 256 -4.70 -8.79 25.88
C GLU A 256 -4.48 -8.83 27.41
N GLU A 257 -4.92 -9.91 28.06
CA GLU A 257 -4.73 -10.12 29.50
C GLU A 257 -3.26 -10.44 29.83
N LEU A 258 -2.66 -9.70 30.77
CA LEU A 258 -1.30 -9.93 31.26
C LEU A 258 -1.31 -10.62 32.63
N THR A 259 -1.04 -11.93 32.65
CA THR A 259 -0.91 -12.73 33.87
C THR A 259 0.51 -12.75 34.46
N GLU A 260 1.54 -12.63 33.61
CA GLU A 260 2.97 -12.83 33.94
C GLU A 260 3.78 -11.54 33.64
N PRO A 261 3.60 -10.45 34.42
CA PRO A 261 4.16 -9.13 34.07
C PRO A 261 5.68 -9.05 34.23
N ASP A 262 6.29 -9.77 35.17
CA ASP A 262 7.75 -9.72 35.39
C ASP A 262 8.53 -10.53 34.34
N ASP A 263 7.93 -11.59 33.81
CA ASP A 263 8.47 -12.36 32.70
C ASP A 263 8.36 -11.59 31.38
N LEU A 264 7.25 -10.86 31.16
CA LEU A 264 7.16 -9.92 30.03
C LEU A 264 8.21 -8.79 30.14
N ARG A 265 8.49 -8.28 31.35
CA ARG A 265 9.60 -7.33 31.59
C ARG A 265 10.96 -7.98 31.30
N ALA A 266 11.15 -9.27 31.61
CA ALA A 266 12.36 -10.01 31.29
C ALA A 266 12.55 -10.17 29.78
N ILE A 267 11.50 -10.55 29.05
CA ILE A 267 11.49 -10.57 27.57
C ILE A 267 11.84 -9.19 27.00
N ARG A 268 11.26 -8.10 27.50
CA ARG A 268 11.56 -6.73 27.03
C ARG A 268 13.04 -6.35 27.21
N ARG A 269 13.68 -6.75 28.31
CA ARG A 269 15.13 -6.57 28.51
C ARG A 269 15.93 -7.36 27.46
N ARG A 270 15.62 -8.64 27.27
CA ARG A 270 16.28 -9.52 26.28
C ARG A 270 16.11 -9.03 24.83
N LEU A 271 14.95 -8.48 24.48
CA LEU A 271 14.74 -7.81 23.18
C LEU A 271 15.61 -6.55 23.02
N THR A 272 15.79 -5.78 24.10
CA THR A 272 16.62 -4.56 24.10
C THR A 272 18.11 -4.90 23.95
N GLU A 273 18.59 -5.91 24.67
CA GLU A 273 19.94 -6.47 24.53
C GLU A 273 20.20 -6.93 23.09
N LYS A 274 19.26 -7.69 22.50
CA LYS A 274 19.34 -8.18 21.12
C LYS A 274 19.31 -7.02 20.11
N LEU A 275 18.47 -6.00 20.32
CA LEU A 275 18.41 -4.79 19.50
C LEU A 275 19.73 -4.01 19.50
N GLY A 276 20.43 -3.96 20.64
CA GLY A 276 21.76 -3.36 20.74
C GLY A 276 22.83 -4.00 19.83
N SER A 277 22.60 -5.25 19.39
CA SER A 277 23.44 -5.97 18.42
C SER A 277 22.95 -5.89 16.96
N ALA A 278 21.80 -5.28 16.70
CA ALA A 278 21.17 -5.29 15.38
C ALA A 278 21.88 -4.35 14.39
N VAL A 279 22.46 -4.92 13.33
CA VAL A 279 23.24 -4.18 12.31
C VAL A 279 22.38 -3.68 11.15
N ASP A 280 21.36 -4.44 10.73
CA ASP A 280 20.54 -4.13 9.55
C ASP A 280 19.14 -3.58 9.90
N ASN A 281 18.48 -2.97 8.93
CA ASN A 281 17.13 -2.42 9.11
C ASN A 281 16.08 -3.53 9.31
N ARG A 282 16.32 -4.74 8.76
CA ARG A 282 15.43 -5.90 8.87
C ARG A 282 15.30 -6.40 10.31
N ALA A 283 16.42 -6.54 11.04
CA ALA A 283 16.42 -6.91 12.44
C ALA A 283 15.95 -5.76 13.34
N ARG A 284 16.40 -4.52 13.10
CA ARG A 284 15.95 -3.35 13.87
C ARG A 284 14.43 -3.20 13.84
N ALA A 285 13.83 -3.21 12.65
CA ALA A 285 12.37 -3.15 12.48
C ALA A 285 11.66 -4.29 13.23
N ARG A 286 12.15 -5.54 13.12
CA ARG A 286 11.53 -6.69 13.80
C ARG A 286 11.60 -6.58 15.33
N LEU A 287 12.78 -6.22 15.86
CA LEU A 287 13.03 -6.16 17.30
C LEU A 287 12.34 -4.97 17.97
N LEU A 288 12.37 -3.78 17.36
CA LEU A 288 11.59 -2.62 17.81
C LEU A 288 10.09 -2.91 17.78
N SER A 289 9.60 -3.53 16.70
CA SER A 289 8.19 -3.92 16.53
C SER A 289 7.72 -4.89 17.64
N LEU A 290 8.53 -5.88 18.00
CA LEU A 290 8.23 -6.79 19.12
C LEU A 290 8.39 -6.11 20.49
N ARG A 291 9.35 -5.19 20.64
CA ARG A 291 9.53 -4.42 21.89
C ARG A 291 8.37 -3.46 22.14
N ALA A 292 7.81 -2.84 21.09
CA ALA A 292 6.58 -2.06 21.16
C ALA A 292 5.38 -2.90 21.64
N VAL A 293 5.23 -4.16 21.17
CA VAL A 293 4.18 -5.06 21.67
C VAL A 293 4.36 -5.36 23.17
N ALA A 294 5.59 -5.67 23.61
CA ALA A 294 5.86 -5.92 25.02
C ALA A 294 5.61 -4.68 25.89
N SER A 295 6.06 -3.49 25.46
CA SER A 295 5.82 -2.22 26.18
C SER A 295 4.33 -1.85 26.21
N ARG A 296 3.59 -2.04 25.11
CA ARG A 296 2.13 -1.83 25.04
C ARG A 296 1.42 -2.61 26.13
N ILE A 297 1.66 -3.92 26.18
CA ILE A 297 0.98 -4.84 27.10
C ILE A 297 1.41 -4.60 28.56
N LEU A 298 2.63 -4.08 28.78
CA LEU A 298 3.07 -3.59 30.10
C LEU A 298 2.45 -2.25 30.52
N GLY A 299 1.76 -1.53 29.62
CA GLY A 299 1.17 -0.21 29.86
C GLY A 299 2.10 0.98 29.57
N ASP A 300 3.34 0.73 29.14
CA ASP A 300 4.35 1.76 28.83
C ASP A 300 4.12 2.31 27.40
N LEU A 301 3.01 3.02 27.21
CA LEU A 301 2.49 3.37 25.87
C LEU A 301 3.35 4.35 25.07
N ASP A 302 3.99 5.35 25.70
CA ASP A 302 4.81 6.32 24.96
C ASP A 302 6.15 5.70 24.50
N ASP A 303 6.74 4.80 25.29
CA ASP A 303 7.87 3.94 24.86
C ASP A 303 7.46 3.05 23.68
N ALA A 304 6.28 2.42 23.78
CA ALA A 304 5.74 1.59 22.71
C ALA A 304 5.46 2.39 21.42
N LEU A 305 5.04 3.65 21.54
CA LEU A 305 4.76 4.55 20.43
C LEU A 305 6.05 4.99 19.72
N ALA A 306 7.10 5.30 20.50
CA ALA A 306 8.43 5.62 19.98
C ALA A 306 9.05 4.42 19.24
N ASP A 307 9.02 3.23 19.86
CA ASP A 307 9.48 1.99 19.23
C ASP A 307 8.67 1.64 17.97
N GLY A 308 7.34 1.76 18.03
CA GLY A 308 6.45 1.44 16.91
C GLY A 308 6.67 2.33 15.68
N ARG A 309 6.82 3.64 15.88
CA ARG A 309 7.13 4.60 14.80
C ARG A 309 8.50 4.35 14.20
N LEU A 310 9.53 4.11 15.03
CA LEU A 310 10.87 3.80 14.54
C LEU A 310 10.94 2.43 13.83
N ALA A 311 10.18 1.44 14.30
CA ALA A 311 10.03 0.15 13.65
C ALA A 311 9.41 0.28 12.25
N LEU A 312 8.40 1.13 12.10
CA LEU A 312 7.76 1.41 10.82
C LEU A 312 8.75 2.06 9.83
N THR A 313 9.47 3.11 10.23
CA THR A 313 10.47 3.75 9.37
C THR A 313 11.55 2.76 8.91
N TYR A 314 12.04 1.88 9.79
CA TYR A 314 12.98 0.83 9.38
C TYR A 314 12.32 -0.24 8.49
N ALA A 315 11.05 -0.56 8.68
CA ALA A 315 10.31 -1.53 7.87
C ALA A 315 10.11 -1.02 6.44
N GLU A 316 9.64 0.23 6.28
CA GLU A 316 9.50 0.94 5.01
C GLU A 316 10.85 1.03 4.28
N ALA A 317 11.94 1.31 5.02
CA ALA A 317 13.30 1.30 4.49
C ALA A 317 13.82 -0.10 4.09
N THR A 318 13.15 -1.21 4.44
CA THR A 318 13.39 -2.53 3.82
C THR A 318 12.56 -2.76 2.56
N GLY A 319 11.51 -1.96 2.33
CA GLY A 319 10.57 -2.09 1.22
C GLY A 319 9.59 -3.25 1.31
N GLU A 320 9.86 -4.29 2.10
CA GLU A 320 9.03 -5.50 2.22
C GLU A 320 7.64 -5.19 2.80
N LEU A 321 6.59 -5.26 1.96
CA LEU A 321 5.19 -4.99 2.33
C LEU A 321 4.79 -5.73 3.61
N ARG A 322 5.07 -7.03 3.70
CA ARG A 322 4.74 -7.85 4.88
C ARG A 322 5.35 -7.30 6.17
N ARG A 323 6.53 -6.65 6.12
CA ARG A 323 7.13 -6.03 7.32
C ARG A 323 6.54 -4.65 7.60
N ALA A 324 6.28 -3.85 6.57
CA ALA A 324 5.59 -2.57 6.74
C ALA A 324 4.22 -2.79 7.39
N ALA A 325 3.40 -3.69 6.85
CA ALA A 325 2.08 -4.03 7.38
C ALA A 325 2.12 -4.56 8.83
N LEU A 326 3.08 -5.44 9.17
CA LEU A 326 3.28 -5.90 10.56
C LEU A 326 3.68 -4.75 11.51
N ALA A 327 4.48 -3.79 11.05
CA ALA A 327 4.87 -2.62 11.85
C ALA A 327 3.69 -1.63 12.01
N GLN A 328 2.97 -1.33 10.92
CA GLN A 328 1.76 -0.50 10.91
C GLN A 328 0.69 -1.07 11.87
N ALA A 329 0.38 -2.37 11.80
CA ALA A 329 -0.61 -3.01 12.64
C ALA A 329 -0.28 -2.95 14.15
N ARG A 330 1.00 -3.09 14.50
CA ARG A 330 1.44 -3.01 15.90
C ARG A 330 1.48 -1.58 16.41
N LEU A 331 1.88 -0.62 15.59
CA LEU A 331 1.77 0.81 15.89
C LEU A 331 0.29 1.22 16.07
N ALA A 332 -0.60 0.72 15.21
CA ALA A 332 -2.05 0.91 15.32
C ALA A 332 -2.62 0.35 16.64
N HIS A 333 -2.16 -0.81 17.11
CA HIS A 333 -2.52 -1.34 18.43
C HIS A 333 -2.05 -0.44 19.60
N VAL A 334 -0.87 0.19 19.51
CA VAL A 334 -0.42 1.16 20.52
C VAL A 334 -1.34 2.39 20.53
N LEU A 335 -1.64 2.94 19.34
CA LEU A 335 -2.52 4.10 19.17
C LEU A 335 -3.96 3.80 19.65
N ARG A 336 -4.52 2.62 19.32
CA ARG A 336 -5.79 2.11 19.87
C ARG A 336 -5.78 2.09 21.40
N TRP A 337 -4.73 1.57 22.01
CA TRP A 337 -4.63 1.50 23.47
C TRP A 337 -4.52 2.88 24.12
N ARG A 338 -3.91 3.84 23.44
CA ARG A 338 -3.72 5.26 23.82
C ARG A 338 -4.96 6.13 23.59
N GLY A 339 -5.91 5.68 22.75
CA GLY A 339 -7.11 6.42 22.35
C GLY A 339 -6.96 7.25 21.07
N ASP A 340 -5.80 7.17 20.39
CA ASP A 340 -5.49 7.87 19.14
C ASP A 340 -6.13 7.17 17.92
N PHE A 341 -7.44 6.87 18.01
CA PHE A 341 -8.18 6.01 17.09
C PHE A 341 -8.11 6.39 15.59
N PRO A 342 -8.11 7.68 15.19
CA PRO A 342 -8.00 8.03 13.76
C PRO A 342 -6.68 7.60 13.14
N GLU A 343 -5.56 7.73 13.87
CA GLU A 343 -4.24 7.27 13.38
C GLU A 343 -4.17 5.73 13.39
N ALA A 344 -4.80 5.08 14.37
CA ALA A 344 -4.90 3.61 14.44
C ALA A 344 -5.70 3.01 13.27
N ASP A 345 -6.92 3.49 13.02
CA ASP A 345 -7.79 3.00 11.96
C ASP A 345 -7.17 3.24 10.58
N GLN A 346 -6.54 4.40 10.36
CA GLN A 346 -5.79 4.69 9.13
C GLN A 346 -4.66 3.67 8.90
N LEU A 347 -3.86 3.39 9.94
CA LEU A 347 -2.76 2.41 9.84
C LEU A 347 -3.26 0.98 9.61
N PHE A 348 -4.38 0.57 10.19
CA PHE A 348 -5.00 -0.73 9.88
C PHE A 348 -5.47 -0.80 8.41
N ALA A 349 -6.10 0.27 7.88
CA ALA A 349 -6.56 0.35 6.49
C ALA A 349 -5.42 0.41 5.46
N GLN A 350 -4.28 1.02 5.83
CA GLN A 350 -3.04 1.02 5.05
C GLN A 350 -2.33 -0.34 5.08
N ALA A 351 -2.26 -0.99 6.25
CA ALA A 351 -1.62 -2.29 6.42
C ALA A 351 -2.34 -3.41 5.65
N ASN A 352 -3.67 -3.33 5.51
CA ASN A 352 -4.49 -4.33 4.83
C ASN A 352 -4.42 -4.19 3.30
N SER A 353 -3.29 -4.60 2.72
CA SER A 353 -3.14 -4.84 1.28
C SER A 353 -3.49 -6.28 0.92
N ILE A 354 -4.09 -6.47 -0.25
CA ILE A 354 -4.45 -7.80 -0.79
C ILE A 354 -3.24 -8.67 -1.15
N GLU A 355 -2.05 -8.07 -1.29
CA GLU A 355 -0.79 -8.76 -1.57
C GLU A 355 -0.21 -9.47 -0.33
N LEU A 356 -0.91 -9.44 0.80
CA LEU A 356 -0.55 -10.15 2.02
C LEU A 356 -1.22 -11.52 2.10
N PRO A 357 -0.58 -12.53 2.71
CA PRO A 357 -1.21 -13.84 2.92
C PRO A 357 -2.47 -13.72 3.79
N ASP A 358 -3.51 -14.50 3.48
CA ASP A 358 -4.83 -14.32 4.09
C ASP A 358 -4.85 -14.50 5.61
N ARG A 359 -3.92 -15.27 6.18
CA ARG A 359 -3.74 -15.37 7.63
C ARG A 359 -3.33 -14.05 8.30
N LEU A 360 -2.56 -13.22 7.60
CA LEU A 360 -2.20 -11.87 8.04
C LEU A 360 -3.36 -10.89 7.77
N ARG A 361 -4.05 -11.00 6.63
CA ARG A 361 -5.22 -10.16 6.32
C ARG A 361 -6.39 -10.39 7.29
N ALA A 362 -6.67 -11.64 7.65
CA ALA A 362 -7.71 -12.01 8.60
C ALA A 362 -7.44 -11.43 10.00
N ALA A 363 -6.20 -11.52 10.48
CA ALA A 363 -5.82 -10.93 11.77
C ALA A 363 -5.74 -9.38 11.73
N LEU A 364 -5.36 -8.77 10.59
CA LEU A 364 -5.50 -7.32 10.38
C LEU A 364 -6.96 -6.88 10.48
N HIS A 365 -7.88 -7.63 9.86
CA HIS A 365 -9.31 -7.41 10.00
C HIS A 365 -9.79 -7.62 11.44
N GLU A 366 -9.41 -8.71 12.12
CA GLU A 366 -9.71 -8.93 13.54
C GLU A 366 -9.28 -7.73 14.41
N HIS A 367 -8.07 -7.19 14.19
CA HIS A 367 -7.56 -6.04 14.93
C HIS A 367 -8.30 -4.74 14.63
N ALA A 368 -8.60 -4.48 13.36
CA ALA A 368 -9.43 -3.34 12.95
C ALA A 368 -10.83 -3.42 13.57
N GLY A 369 -11.43 -4.61 13.62
CA GLY A 369 -12.72 -4.86 14.26
C GLY A 369 -12.70 -4.53 15.76
N ARG A 370 -11.64 -4.91 16.48
CA ARG A 370 -11.44 -4.50 17.89
C ARG A 370 -11.25 -2.97 18.03
N SER A 371 -10.61 -2.30 17.07
CA SER A 371 -10.50 -0.83 17.07
C SER A 371 -11.85 -0.14 16.88
N CYS A 372 -12.69 -0.67 15.98
CA CYS A 372 -14.07 -0.21 15.78
C CYS A 372 -14.94 -0.45 17.01
N TYR A 373 -14.75 -1.60 17.69
CA TYR A 373 -15.44 -1.94 18.93
C TYR A 373 -15.16 -0.94 20.06
N ASP A 374 -13.88 -0.61 20.33
CA ASP A 374 -13.52 0.37 21.38
C ASP A 374 -14.30 1.68 21.19
N GLN A 375 -14.36 2.15 19.94
CA GLN A 375 -15.04 3.36 19.48
C GLN A 375 -16.58 3.27 19.43
N GLY A 376 -17.17 2.09 19.66
CA GLY A 376 -18.61 1.88 19.54
C GLY A 376 -19.15 1.82 18.10
N ARG A 377 -18.31 1.68 17.07
CA ARG A 377 -18.75 1.48 15.67
C ARG A 377 -19.09 0.01 15.42
N LEU A 378 -20.11 -0.51 16.10
CA LEU A 378 -20.36 -1.95 16.21
C LEU A 378 -20.72 -2.59 14.86
N MET A 379 -21.47 -1.91 13.98
CA MET A 379 -21.73 -2.38 12.61
C MET A 379 -20.45 -2.61 11.79
N GLU A 380 -19.43 -1.78 11.97
CA GLU A 380 -18.15 -1.85 11.25
C GLU A 380 -17.20 -2.87 11.90
N ALA A 381 -17.27 -3.01 13.23
CA ALA A 381 -16.62 -4.10 13.95
C ALA A 381 -17.09 -5.48 13.43
N CYS A 382 -18.40 -5.68 13.29
CA CYS A 382 -18.96 -6.90 12.71
C CYS A 382 -18.45 -7.18 11.29
N GLU A 383 -18.36 -6.17 10.40
CA GLU A 383 -17.85 -6.37 9.03
C GLU A 383 -16.39 -6.85 9.01
N HIS A 384 -15.59 -6.35 9.94
CA HIS A 384 -14.20 -6.75 10.09
C HIS A 384 -14.08 -8.16 10.70
N PHE A 385 -14.95 -8.56 11.62
CA PHE A 385 -15.00 -9.92 12.13
C PHE A 385 -15.50 -10.93 11.08
N GLU A 386 -16.52 -10.57 10.30
CA GLU A 386 -17.04 -11.29 9.13
C GLU A 386 -15.90 -11.55 8.12
N LYS A 387 -15.23 -10.50 7.64
CA LYS A 387 -14.09 -10.63 6.70
C LYS A 387 -12.91 -11.42 7.25
N ALA A 388 -12.69 -11.45 8.56
CA ALA A 388 -11.67 -12.30 9.18
C ALA A 388 -12.06 -13.79 9.10
N LEU A 389 -13.35 -14.11 9.30
CA LEU A 389 -13.87 -15.47 9.17
C LEU A 389 -13.96 -15.93 7.71
N ASP A 390 -14.32 -15.06 6.76
CA ASP A 390 -14.33 -15.39 5.32
C ASP A 390 -12.94 -15.84 4.85
N LEU A 391 -11.89 -15.14 5.30
CA LEU A 391 -10.50 -15.41 4.90
C LEU A 391 -9.91 -16.67 5.53
N ARG A 392 -10.32 -17.06 6.74
CA ARG A 392 -9.62 -18.09 7.54
C ARG A 392 -10.46 -18.92 8.52
N GLY A 393 -11.75 -18.65 8.72
CA GLY A 393 -12.54 -19.14 9.86
C GLY A 393 -12.53 -20.67 10.05
N ALA A 394 -12.71 -21.43 8.97
CA ALA A 394 -12.65 -22.90 9.01
C ALA A 394 -11.22 -23.47 9.10
N ALA A 395 -10.19 -22.63 8.89
CA ALA A 395 -8.77 -23.01 8.80
C ALA A 395 -7.88 -22.36 9.87
N ASP A 396 -8.47 -21.68 10.87
CA ASP A 396 -7.77 -21.11 12.03
C ASP A 396 -8.72 -21.05 13.23
N ALA A 397 -8.74 -22.13 14.03
CA ALA A 397 -9.61 -22.24 15.19
C ALA A 397 -9.29 -21.18 16.28
N GLU A 398 -8.03 -20.74 16.40
CA GLU A 398 -7.65 -19.71 17.35
C GLU A 398 -8.21 -18.34 16.95
N LEU A 399 -8.28 -18.05 15.65
CA LEU A 399 -8.99 -16.87 15.14
C LEU A 399 -10.49 -16.96 15.44
N LEU A 400 -11.12 -18.11 15.19
CA LEU A 400 -12.55 -18.32 15.44
C LEU A 400 -12.91 -18.08 16.92
N ASP A 401 -12.12 -18.63 17.86
CA ASP A 401 -12.32 -18.42 19.30
C ASP A 401 -12.21 -16.93 19.69
N ARG A 402 -11.22 -16.20 19.17
CA ARG A 402 -11.05 -14.76 19.47
C ARG A 402 -12.14 -13.89 18.85
N VAL A 403 -12.55 -14.19 17.61
CA VAL A 403 -13.66 -13.50 16.93
C VAL A 403 -14.97 -13.75 17.66
N ARG A 404 -15.20 -14.97 18.16
CA ARG A 404 -16.38 -15.29 18.99
C ARG A 404 -16.46 -14.41 20.23
N VAL A 405 -15.38 -14.32 21.02
CA VAL A 405 -15.32 -13.45 22.21
C VAL A 405 -15.60 -11.98 21.83
N ALA A 406 -15.13 -11.53 20.66
CA ALA A 406 -15.40 -10.19 20.17
C ALA A 406 -16.87 -9.96 19.76
N LEU A 407 -17.52 -10.95 19.13
CA LEU A 407 -18.94 -10.88 18.76
C LEU A 407 -19.88 -11.00 19.97
N ASP A 408 -19.52 -11.81 20.97
CA ASP A 408 -20.21 -11.85 22.27
C ASP A 408 -20.15 -10.46 22.94
N ALA A 409 -18.97 -9.82 22.96
CA ALA A 409 -18.78 -8.47 23.50
C ALA A 409 -19.50 -7.37 22.71
N VAL A 410 -19.54 -7.47 21.37
CA VAL A 410 -20.34 -6.59 20.50
C VAL A 410 -21.82 -6.70 20.83
N THR A 411 -22.33 -7.93 21.04
CA THR A 411 -23.76 -8.17 21.33
C THR A 411 -24.17 -7.49 22.63
N VAL A 412 -23.42 -7.72 23.72
CA VAL A 412 -23.65 -7.09 25.04
C VAL A 412 -23.61 -5.56 24.96
N ARG A 413 -22.72 -4.98 24.14
CA ARG A 413 -22.64 -3.53 23.98
C ARG A 413 -23.75 -2.97 23.09
N ALA A 414 -24.17 -3.68 22.06
CA ALA A 414 -25.28 -3.29 21.19
C ALA A 414 -26.64 -3.30 21.90
N GLU A 415 -26.83 -4.18 22.89
CA GLU A 415 -28.01 -4.19 23.77
C GLU A 415 -28.10 -2.94 24.68
N ALA A 416 -26.97 -2.31 25.00
CA ALA A 416 -26.89 -1.15 25.89
C ALA A 416 -26.83 0.20 25.14
N ASP A 417 -25.91 0.33 24.19
CA ASP A 417 -25.59 1.58 23.48
C ASP A 417 -26.23 1.66 22.07
N GLY A 418 -26.79 0.56 21.56
CA GLY A 418 -27.13 0.39 20.15
C GLY A 418 -25.89 0.12 19.28
N PHE A 419 -26.10 0.00 17.97
CA PHE A 419 -25.05 -0.39 17.01
C PHE A 419 -24.05 0.71 16.62
N GLY A 420 -24.23 1.93 17.12
CA GLY A 420 -23.40 3.09 16.77
C GLY A 420 -23.67 3.66 15.36
N PRO A 421 -22.75 4.49 14.83
CA PRO A 421 -22.90 5.12 13.52
C PRO A 421 -22.77 4.11 12.35
N TYR A 422 -23.26 4.51 11.18
CA TYR A 422 -23.07 3.76 9.94
C TYR A 422 -21.58 3.56 9.58
N ARG A 423 -21.32 2.48 8.84
CA ARG A 423 -19.98 2.04 8.40
C ARG A 423 -19.31 3.09 7.51
N ARG A 424 -18.00 3.30 7.73
CA ARG A 424 -17.16 4.18 6.90
C ARG A 424 -16.60 3.48 5.67
N GLY A 425 -16.35 4.24 4.61
CA GLY A 425 -15.68 3.73 3.41
C GLY A 425 -14.17 3.51 3.64
N ARG A 426 -13.51 2.59 2.91
CA ARG A 426 -12.05 2.41 3.02
C ARG A 426 -11.30 3.71 2.73
N ASP A 427 -11.72 4.42 1.69
CA ASP A 427 -11.07 5.67 1.28
C ASP A 427 -11.33 6.79 2.29
N GLU A 428 -12.51 6.80 2.93
CA GLU A 428 -12.85 7.69 4.05
C GLU A 428 -12.02 7.44 5.32
N VAL A 429 -11.56 6.21 5.55
CA VAL A 429 -10.64 5.87 6.65
C VAL A 429 -9.19 6.21 6.30
N LEU A 430 -8.84 6.24 5.01
CA LEU A 430 -7.50 6.58 4.53
C LEU A 430 -7.27 8.09 4.38
N ASP A 431 -8.29 8.83 3.97
CA ASP A 431 -8.20 10.24 3.65
C ASP A 431 -8.48 11.11 4.90
N ARG A 432 -7.39 11.67 5.45
CA ARG A 432 -7.42 12.44 6.71
C ARG A 432 -8.19 13.75 6.62
N ASP A 433 -8.27 14.31 5.42
CA ASP A 433 -8.69 15.71 5.22
C ASP A 433 -10.00 15.82 4.42
N ARG A 434 -10.63 14.69 4.03
CA ARG A 434 -11.89 14.58 3.26
C ARG A 434 -12.03 15.73 2.23
N PRO A 435 -11.14 15.79 1.24
CA PRO A 435 -10.93 17.00 0.46
C PRO A 435 -12.15 17.30 -0.42
N PRO A 436 -12.44 18.59 -0.70
CA PRO A 436 -13.64 18.98 -1.43
C PRO A 436 -13.82 18.22 -2.75
N LEU A 437 -15.03 17.72 -3.00
CA LEU A 437 -15.34 16.97 -4.22
C LEU A 437 -15.63 17.94 -5.38
N PRO A 438 -15.19 17.65 -6.62
CA PRO A 438 -15.47 18.51 -7.76
C PRO A 438 -16.96 18.46 -8.10
N ASP A 439 -17.62 19.62 -8.04
CA ASP A 439 -19.06 19.79 -8.26
C ASP A 439 -19.33 20.80 -9.38
N ARG A 440 -20.49 20.70 -10.04
CA ARG A 440 -20.79 21.39 -11.29
C ARG A 440 -22.03 22.27 -11.21
N ASP A 441 -21.81 23.58 -11.11
CA ASP A 441 -22.84 24.60 -11.25
C ASP A 441 -22.94 25.06 -12.72
N GLY A 442 -24.06 24.70 -13.35
CA GLY A 442 -24.34 25.03 -14.76
C GLY A 442 -23.30 24.47 -15.73
N SER A 443 -22.46 25.36 -16.27
CA SER A 443 -21.39 25.01 -17.23
C SER A 443 -19.99 24.93 -16.60
N LEU A 444 -19.83 25.32 -15.33
CA LEU A 444 -18.55 25.47 -14.66
C LEU A 444 -18.41 24.52 -13.47
N TRP A 445 -17.16 24.21 -13.12
CA TRP A 445 -16.80 23.41 -11.96
C TRP A 445 -16.33 24.28 -10.81
N GLY A 446 -16.78 23.90 -9.61
CA GLY A 446 -16.29 24.32 -8.30
C GLY A 446 -15.95 23.08 -7.47
N TYR A 447 -15.95 23.23 -6.14
CA TYR A 447 -15.81 22.11 -5.21
C TYR A 447 -16.67 22.30 -3.96
N THR A 448 -17.26 21.21 -3.46
CA THR A 448 -18.13 21.16 -2.27
C THR A 448 -17.58 20.24 -1.17
N SER A 449 -18.01 20.47 0.08
CA SER A 449 -17.86 19.49 1.17
C SER A 449 -18.69 18.24 0.88
N HIS A 450 -18.39 17.15 1.57
CA HIS A 450 -19.25 15.96 1.60
C HIS A 450 -20.67 16.26 2.13
N ASP A 451 -20.84 17.35 2.87
CA ASP A 451 -22.11 17.85 3.40
C ASP A 451 -22.90 18.72 2.39
N GLY A 452 -22.32 18.98 1.20
CA GLY A 452 -22.90 19.81 0.14
C GLY A 452 -22.52 21.30 0.18
N ASP A 453 -21.89 21.78 1.25
CA ASP A 453 -21.45 23.18 1.36
C ASP A 453 -20.40 23.56 0.31
N VAL A 454 -20.57 24.70 -0.38
CA VAL A 454 -19.63 25.16 -1.42
C VAL A 454 -18.34 25.69 -0.78
N VAL A 455 -17.24 24.95 -0.96
CA VAL A 455 -15.90 25.33 -0.45
C VAL A 455 -15.16 26.20 -1.48
N ILE A 456 -15.29 25.88 -2.77
CA ILE A 456 -14.67 26.62 -3.87
C ILE A 456 -15.76 26.94 -4.92
N PRO A 457 -16.20 28.21 -5.06
CA PRO A 457 -17.25 28.58 -6.01
C PRO A 457 -16.90 28.21 -7.47
N ALA A 458 -17.93 27.84 -8.25
CA ALA A 458 -17.77 27.37 -9.61
C ALA A 458 -17.20 28.44 -10.54
N ARG A 459 -16.02 28.17 -11.11
CA ARG A 459 -15.25 29.12 -11.94
C ARG A 459 -14.25 28.49 -12.90
N TYR A 460 -14.21 27.16 -12.97
CA TYR A 460 -13.29 26.40 -13.81
C TYR A 460 -14.05 25.72 -14.96
N ALA A 461 -13.46 25.65 -16.14
CA ALA A 461 -14.03 24.89 -17.26
C ALA A 461 -13.87 23.38 -17.07
N GLU A 462 -12.77 22.97 -16.41
CA GLU A 462 -12.50 21.59 -15.99
C GLU A 462 -11.80 21.59 -14.63
N ALA A 463 -12.11 20.57 -13.81
CA ALA A 463 -11.57 20.35 -12.48
C ALA A 463 -11.27 18.85 -12.28
N GLN A 464 -10.10 18.53 -11.73
CA GLN A 464 -9.76 17.18 -11.28
C GLN A 464 -10.02 17.04 -9.77
N PRO A 465 -10.31 15.84 -9.24
CA PRO A 465 -10.41 15.63 -7.79
C PRO A 465 -9.08 15.94 -7.08
N PHE A 466 -9.17 16.38 -5.82
CA PHE A 466 -7.99 16.60 -4.99
C PHE A 466 -7.22 15.30 -4.71
N HIS A 467 -5.89 15.37 -4.79
CA HIS A 467 -4.96 14.31 -4.44
C HIS A 467 -3.74 14.96 -3.75
N ASP A 468 -3.21 14.38 -2.67
CA ASP A 468 -2.13 14.98 -1.86
C ASP A 468 -2.42 16.45 -1.43
N GLY A 469 -3.70 16.79 -1.18
CA GLY A 469 -4.15 18.14 -0.83
C GLY A 469 -4.17 19.17 -1.97
N LEU A 470 -3.94 18.72 -3.22
CA LEU A 470 -3.77 19.55 -4.41
C LEU A 470 -4.69 19.10 -5.56
N ALA A 471 -5.20 20.04 -6.36
CA ALA A 471 -6.05 19.72 -7.52
C ALA A 471 -5.66 20.51 -8.77
N TRP A 472 -5.76 19.86 -9.92
CA TRP A 472 -5.58 20.50 -11.22
C TRP A 472 -6.91 21.09 -11.71
N VAL A 473 -6.88 22.36 -12.11
CA VAL A 473 -8.04 23.09 -12.66
C VAL A 473 -7.65 23.90 -13.90
N ARG A 474 -8.55 23.93 -14.89
CA ARG A 474 -8.44 24.79 -16.08
C ARG A 474 -9.52 25.87 -16.04
N ARG A 475 -9.13 27.13 -16.16
CA ARG A 475 -10.07 28.26 -16.25
C ARG A 475 -10.65 28.38 -17.69
N PRO A 476 -11.84 28.97 -17.89
CA PRO A 476 -12.45 29.10 -19.21
C PRO A 476 -11.72 30.05 -20.18
N ASP A 477 -10.75 30.84 -19.69
CA ASP A 477 -9.94 31.79 -20.47
C ASP A 477 -8.62 31.21 -21.00
N THR A 478 -8.31 29.92 -20.74
CA THR A 478 -7.01 29.32 -21.12
C THR A 478 -7.08 27.84 -21.49
N ASP A 479 -6.15 27.41 -22.36
CA ASP A 479 -5.87 26.00 -22.67
C ASP A 479 -5.04 25.28 -21.57
N ARG A 480 -4.61 25.99 -20.52
CA ARG A 480 -3.61 25.49 -19.56
C ARG A 480 -4.14 25.19 -18.18
N TRP A 481 -3.70 24.05 -17.66
CA TRP A 481 -3.91 23.63 -16.28
C TRP A 481 -3.09 24.48 -15.30
N SER A 482 -3.73 24.79 -14.18
CA SER A 482 -3.17 25.43 -13.00
C SER A 482 -3.43 24.56 -11.77
N LEU A 483 -2.53 24.60 -10.80
CA LEU A 483 -2.65 23.83 -9.56
C LEU A 483 -3.28 24.70 -8.47
N ILE A 484 -4.24 24.16 -7.72
CA ILE A 484 -4.83 24.80 -6.53
C ILE A 484 -4.65 23.92 -5.28
N ASN A 485 -4.67 24.56 -4.11
CA ASN A 485 -4.80 23.88 -2.81
C ASN A 485 -6.28 23.81 -2.36
N LEU A 486 -6.53 23.17 -1.21
CA LEU A 486 -7.86 23.02 -0.60
C LEU A 486 -8.63 24.35 -0.38
N LEU A 487 -7.92 25.48 -0.29
CA LEU A 487 -8.51 26.83 -0.16
C LEU A 487 -8.82 27.48 -1.53
N GLY A 488 -8.74 26.72 -2.62
CA GLY A 488 -8.89 27.22 -4.00
C GLY A 488 -7.83 28.24 -4.42
N THR A 489 -6.74 28.37 -3.65
CA THR A 489 -5.64 29.30 -3.93
C THR A 489 -4.72 28.68 -4.98
N THR A 490 -4.38 29.42 -6.03
CA THR A 490 -3.50 28.94 -7.10
C THR A 490 -2.06 28.81 -6.60
N VAL A 491 -1.56 27.57 -6.57
CA VAL A 491 -0.19 27.20 -6.19
C VAL A 491 0.74 27.29 -7.41
N ILE A 492 0.30 26.78 -8.56
CA ILE A 492 1.03 26.88 -9.84
C ILE A 492 0.10 27.58 -10.86
N PRO A 493 0.52 28.70 -11.48
CA PRO A 493 -0.29 29.42 -12.46
C PRO A 493 -0.51 28.59 -13.76
N PRO A 494 -1.46 28.97 -14.64
CA PRO A 494 -1.76 28.24 -15.87
C PRO A 494 -0.53 28.02 -16.76
N SER A 495 0.04 26.81 -16.73
CA SER A 495 1.36 26.51 -17.32
C SER A 495 1.32 25.35 -18.30
N PHE A 496 0.67 24.25 -17.94
CA PHE A 496 0.79 22.96 -18.65
C PHE A 496 -0.43 22.65 -19.52
N ARG A 497 -0.22 22.07 -20.71
CA ARG A 497 -1.31 21.68 -21.62
C ARG A 497 -2.11 20.46 -21.15
N ALA A 498 -1.45 19.55 -20.45
CA ALA A 498 -2.09 18.43 -19.78
C ALA A 498 -1.36 18.11 -18.48
N ALA A 499 -2.11 17.68 -17.48
CA ALA A 499 -1.62 17.28 -16.16
C ALA A 499 -2.42 16.08 -15.65
N ARG A 500 -1.76 15.19 -14.92
CA ARG A 500 -2.38 14.08 -14.18
C ARG A 500 -2.37 14.40 -12.68
N PRO A 501 -3.26 13.77 -11.87
CA PRO A 501 -3.26 13.96 -10.42
C PRO A 501 -1.90 13.72 -9.75
N PHE A 502 -1.73 14.34 -8.59
CA PHE A 502 -0.60 14.07 -7.70
C PHE A 502 -0.66 12.63 -7.17
N SER A 503 0.52 12.01 -7.03
CA SER A 503 0.69 10.68 -6.48
C SER A 503 2.11 10.52 -5.95
N ASP A 504 2.27 9.98 -4.73
CA ASP A 504 3.52 10.06 -3.96
C ASP A 504 4.12 11.48 -3.89
N GLY A 505 3.30 12.55 -3.91
CA GLY A 505 3.77 13.94 -3.90
C GLY A 505 4.41 14.42 -5.21
N LEU A 506 4.24 13.71 -6.32
CA LEU A 506 4.64 14.15 -7.68
C LEU A 506 3.45 14.11 -8.64
N ALA A 507 3.42 15.02 -9.62
CA ALA A 507 2.45 15.01 -10.72
C ALA A 507 3.13 14.93 -12.09
N TRP A 508 2.54 14.15 -12.98
CA TRP A 508 2.95 14.09 -14.38
C TRP A 508 2.28 15.21 -15.20
N VAL A 509 3.08 16.03 -15.86
CA VAL A 509 2.64 17.11 -16.75
C VAL A 509 3.29 17.00 -18.13
N VAL A 510 2.63 17.54 -19.16
CA VAL A 510 3.19 17.60 -20.51
C VAL A 510 4.03 18.87 -20.65
N GLY A 511 5.34 18.68 -20.80
CA GLY A 511 6.29 19.71 -21.21
C GLY A 511 6.49 19.74 -22.72
N GLU A 512 7.53 20.44 -23.19
CA GLU A 512 7.79 20.59 -24.64
C GLU A 512 8.14 19.26 -25.34
N ASN A 513 8.85 18.38 -24.64
CA ASN A 513 9.36 17.10 -25.17
C ASN A 513 8.69 15.87 -24.50
N GLY A 514 7.37 15.94 -24.29
CA GLY A 514 6.57 14.86 -23.70
C GLY A 514 6.36 14.99 -22.18
N TRP A 515 6.07 13.87 -21.52
CA TRP A 515 5.77 13.84 -20.09
C TRP A 515 7.01 14.05 -19.21
N THR A 516 6.85 14.87 -18.19
CA THR A 516 7.84 15.24 -17.15
C THR A 516 7.13 15.23 -15.80
N ALA A 517 7.82 14.88 -14.71
CA ALA A 517 7.22 14.91 -13.37
C ALA A 517 7.71 16.12 -12.58
N ILE A 518 6.78 16.79 -11.91
CA ILE A 518 7.01 17.95 -11.05
C ILE A 518 6.55 17.67 -9.62
N ASP A 519 7.13 18.37 -8.66
CA ASP A 519 6.59 18.46 -7.30
C ASP A 519 5.54 19.58 -7.15
N ALA A 520 5.00 19.73 -5.94
CA ALA A 520 3.99 20.74 -5.60
C ALA A 520 4.45 22.20 -5.76
N THR A 521 5.76 22.47 -5.86
CA THR A 521 6.30 23.81 -6.16
C THR A 521 6.39 24.09 -7.66
N GLY A 522 6.19 23.07 -8.51
CA GLY A 522 6.39 23.13 -9.95
C GLY A 522 7.84 22.86 -10.39
N ALA A 523 8.75 22.51 -9.47
CA ALA A 523 10.11 22.12 -9.83
C ALA A 523 10.13 20.73 -10.49
N VAL A 524 10.91 20.59 -11.56
CA VAL A 524 11.02 19.34 -12.33
C VAL A 524 11.91 18.34 -11.57
N GLN A 525 11.30 17.22 -11.19
CA GLN A 525 11.96 16.10 -10.50
C GLN A 525 12.29 14.94 -11.46
N VAL A 526 11.52 14.77 -12.54
CA VAL A 526 11.80 13.79 -13.61
C VAL A 526 11.77 14.48 -14.97
N ALA A 527 12.93 14.56 -15.63
CA ALA A 527 13.10 15.28 -16.90
C ALA A 527 12.22 14.74 -18.05
N PRO A 528 11.80 15.60 -19.00
CA PRO A 528 10.95 15.21 -20.13
C PRO A 528 11.69 14.31 -21.14
N ASN A 529 11.25 13.05 -21.26
CA ASN A 529 11.65 12.15 -22.37
C ASN A 529 10.71 10.93 -22.53
N PHE A 530 9.43 11.06 -22.16
CA PHE A 530 8.49 9.94 -22.09
C PHE A 530 7.23 10.19 -22.91
N ALA A 531 6.87 9.21 -23.74
CA ALA A 531 5.67 9.24 -24.58
C ALA A 531 4.41 8.89 -23.77
N GLU A 532 4.53 7.93 -22.85
CA GLU A 532 3.51 7.58 -21.88
C GLU A 532 4.12 7.39 -20.48
N VAL A 533 3.28 7.60 -19.48
CA VAL A 533 3.60 7.51 -18.06
C VAL A 533 2.41 6.95 -17.30
N ARG A 534 2.65 6.43 -16.10
CA ARG A 534 1.65 5.93 -15.15
C ARG A 534 1.88 6.60 -13.79
N PRO A 535 0.87 6.66 -12.89
CA PRO A 535 1.04 7.26 -11.57
C PRO A 535 2.24 6.67 -10.80
N PHE A 536 2.85 7.46 -9.93
CA PHE A 536 3.80 6.92 -8.97
C PHE A 536 3.07 5.99 -7.98
N ARG A 537 3.73 4.90 -7.59
CA ARG A 537 3.30 4.00 -6.52
C ARG A 537 4.52 3.64 -5.68
N ARG A 538 4.51 4.01 -4.40
CA ARG A 538 5.60 3.74 -3.44
C ARG A 538 6.97 4.20 -3.93
N GLY A 539 6.99 5.32 -4.66
CA GLY A 539 8.18 5.98 -5.18
C GLY A 539 8.62 5.57 -6.58
N LEU A 540 7.88 4.69 -7.28
CA LEU A 540 8.18 4.27 -8.64
C LEU A 540 7.04 4.56 -9.61
N ALA A 541 7.36 4.98 -10.84
CA ALA A 541 6.40 5.13 -11.93
C ALA A 541 6.83 4.32 -13.16
N ALA A 542 5.88 3.62 -13.78
CA ALA A 542 6.09 2.96 -15.07
C ALA A 542 5.96 3.97 -16.22
N VAL A 543 6.89 3.93 -17.17
CA VAL A 543 7.05 4.93 -18.24
C VAL A 543 7.44 4.28 -19.57
N ARG A 544 7.09 4.92 -20.70
CA ARG A 544 7.38 4.42 -22.05
C ARG A 544 8.23 5.42 -22.84
N ARG A 545 9.32 4.93 -23.44
CA ARG A 545 10.09 5.65 -24.47
C ARG A 545 10.21 4.81 -25.73
N GLU A 546 11.20 3.92 -25.80
CA GLU A 546 11.31 2.89 -26.85
C GLU A 546 10.37 1.72 -26.54
N GLY A 547 10.55 1.09 -25.37
CA GLY A 547 9.56 0.24 -24.73
C GLY A 547 9.14 0.77 -23.36
N TRP A 548 8.36 -0.01 -22.63
CA TRP A 548 8.06 0.22 -21.22
C TRP A 548 9.28 -0.06 -20.33
N GLY A 549 9.37 0.71 -19.25
CA GLY A 549 10.33 0.61 -18.15
C GLY A 549 9.81 1.39 -16.95
N ALA A 550 10.70 1.80 -16.05
CA ALA A 550 10.32 2.52 -14.83
C ALA A 550 11.39 3.49 -14.33
N VAL A 551 10.94 4.56 -13.68
CA VAL A 551 11.76 5.56 -12.99
C VAL A 551 11.41 5.65 -11.51
N ASP A 552 12.38 6.08 -10.70
CA ASP A 552 12.13 6.54 -9.33
C ASP A 552 11.73 8.03 -9.27
N ARG A 553 11.40 8.53 -8.07
CA ARG A 553 11.06 9.94 -7.82
C ARG A 553 12.15 10.96 -8.19
N THR A 554 13.39 10.53 -8.42
CA THR A 554 14.52 11.39 -8.86
C THR A 554 14.73 11.34 -10.38
N GLY A 555 13.89 10.61 -11.10
CA GLY A 555 13.95 10.46 -12.56
C GLY A 555 15.01 9.47 -13.04
N ARG A 556 15.70 8.78 -12.12
CA ARG A 556 16.60 7.70 -12.47
C ARG A 556 15.79 6.51 -12.98
N ILE A 557 16.15 6.04 -14.18
CA ILE A 557 15.60 4.79 -14.74
C ILE A 557 16.08 3.62 -13.88
N VAL A 558 15.13 2.92 -13.25
CA VAL A 558 15.38 1.69 -12.48
C VAL A 558 15.13 0.44 -13.32
N VAL A 559 14.04 0.40 -14.10
CA VAL A 559 13.79 -0.66 -15.10
C VAL A 559 14.03 -0.07 -16.50
N PRO A 560 14.96 -0.61 -17.31
CA PRO A 560 15.22 -0.12 -18.67
C PRO A 560 13.96 -0.12 -19.56
N THR A 561 13.78 0.93 -20.36
CA THR A 561 12.63 1.16 -21.24
C THR A 561 12.66 0.29 -22.50
N ARG A 562 12.50 -1.03 -22.34
CA ARG A 562 12.67 -2.06 -23.39
C ARG A 562 11.57 -3.13 -23.45
N TYR A 563 10.59 -3.08 -22.56
CA TYR A 563 9.55 -4.11 -22.44
C TYR A 563 8.33 -3.78 -23.32
N HIS A 564 7.65 -4.80 -23.81
CA HIS A 564 6.50 -4.64 -24.71
C HIS A 564 5.21 -4.34 -23.91
N GLY A 565 5.10 -4.92 -22.72
CA GLY A 565 4.04 -4.69 -21.75
C GLY A 565 4.60 -4.58 -20.32
N PHE A 566 3.83 -3.93 -19.44
CA PHE A 566 4.17 -3.66 -18.04
C PHE A 566 2.90 -3.70 -17.18
N VAL A 567 2.08 -4.74 -17.35
CA VAL A 567 0.78 -4.90 -16.70
C VAL A 567 0.87 -6.10 -15.77
N THR A 568 0.59 -5.87 -14.49
CA THR A 568 0.78 -6.86 -13.43
C THR A 568 -0.53 -7.52 -13.05
N GLU A 569 -0.64 -8.81 -13.36
CA GLU A 569 -1.79 -9.65 -12.98
C GLU A 569 -1.57 -10.24 -11.58
N LEU A 570 -2.55 -10.08 -10.69
CA LEU A 570 -2.58 -10.65 -9.35
C LEU A 570 -3.42 -11.93 -9.30
N ALA A 571 -3.19 -12.76 -8.28
CA ALA A 571 -3.87 -14.05 -8.12
C ALA A 571 -5.39 -13.95 -7.97
N ASP A 572 -5.91 -12.81 -7.48
CA ASP A 572 -7.34 -12.51 -7.39
C ASP A 572 -7.96 -12.01 -8.72
N GLY A 573 -7.19 -12.05 -9.82
CA GLY A 573 -7.60 -11.60 -11.16
C GLY A 573 -7.48 -10.09 -11.40
N ARG A 574 -7.11 -9.29 -10.38
CA ARG A 574 -6.90 -7.85 -10.58
C ARG A 574 -5.68 -7.58 -11.45
N GLN A 575 -5.76 -6.51 -12.24
CA GLN A 575 -4.64 -6.00 -13.03
C GLN A 575 -4.18 -4.65 -12.47
N ILE A 576 -2.87 -4.49 -12.32
CA ILE A 576 -2.22 -3.27 -11.85
C ILE A 576 -1.33 -2.71 -12.97
N ASP A 577 -1.61 -1.47 -13.36
CA ASP A 577 -0.82 -0.72 -14.32
C ASP A 577 0.47 -0.16 -13.69
N GLY A 578 1.49 -1.02 -13.58
CA GLY A 578 2.78 -0.68 -12.98
C GLY A 578 3.24 -1.73 -11.97
N PHE A 579 3.87 -1.24 -10.90
CA PHE A 579 4.25 -2.07 -9.76
C PHE A 579 3.08 -2.29 -8.80
N THR A 580 3.10 -3.43 -8.14
CA THR A 580 2.27 -3.76 -6.98
C THR A 580 2.76 -3.04 -5.71
N ASP A 581 2.02 -3.14 -4.59
CA ASP A 581 2.43 -2.61 -3.28
C ASP A 581 3.76 -3.20 -2.77
N GLU A 582 4.09 -4.42 -3.17
CA GLU A 582 5.38 -5.07 -2.94
C GLU A 582 6.52 -4.54 -3.81
N GLY A 583 6.26 -3.61 -4.73
CA GLY A 583 7.28 -3.11 -5.65
C GLY A 583 7.75 -4.21 -6.61
N LEU A 584 6.83 -5.05 -7.07
CA LEU A 584 7.04 -6.07 -8.10
C LEU A 584 6.25 -5.69 -9.35
N ALA A 585 6.74 -6.03 -10.54
CA ALA A 585 6.00 -5.80 -11.78
C ALA A 585 6.17 -6.97 -12.76
N VAL A 586 5.08 -7.33 -13.42
CA VAL A 586 5.12 -8.28 -14.54
C VAL A 586 5.46 -7.52 -15.81
N VAL A 587 6.45 -8.03 -16.54
CA VAL A 587 6.96 -7.42 -17.77
C VAL A 587 6.88 -8.41 -18.93
N ASP A 588 6.49 -7.92 -20.11
CA ASP A 588 6.41 -8.73 -21.32
C ASP A 588 7.56 -8.45 -22.29
N VAL A 589 8.08 -9.51 -22.89
CA VAL A 589 8.91 -9.45 -24.11
C VAL A 589 8.33 -10.42 -25.14
N ALA A 590 7.72 -9.87 -26.19
CA ALA A 590 7.17 -10.63 -27.32
C ALA A 590 6.22 -11.77 -26.92
N GLY A 591 5.31 -11.52 -25.97
CA GLY A 591 4.34 -12.52 -25.49
C GLY A 591 4.92 -13.52 -24.50
N ARG A 592 6.09 -13.25 -23.91
CA ARG A 592 6.63 -13.98 -22.76
C ARG A 592 6.73 -13.03 -21.56
N ARG A 593 6.02 -13.39 -20.50
CA ARG A 593 6.00 -12.69 -19.21
C ARG A 593 7.15 -13.12 -18.30
N GLY A 594 7.63 -12.17 -17.51
CA GLY A 594 8.61 -12.33 -16.42
C GLY A 594 8.33 -11.33 -15.29
N VAL A 595 9.12 -11.34 -14.22
CA VAL A 595 8.97 -10.45 -13.05
C VAL A 595 10.24 -9.62 -12.85
N VAL A 596 10.06 -8.32 -12.63
CA VAL A 596 11.10 -7.42 -12.11
C VAL A 596 10.72 -6.89 -10.73
N ASP A 597 11.73 -6.59 -9.92
CA ASP A 597 11.56 -5.86 -8.67
C ASP A 597 11.76 -4.34 -8.83
N ARG A 598 11.52 -3.62 -7.73
CA ARG A 598 11.73 -2.18 -7.56
C ARG A 598 13.13 -1.66 -7.90
N THR A 599 14.15 -2.53 -7.92
CA THR A 599 15.54 -2.17 -8.26
C THR A 599 15.84 -2.33 -9.74
N GLY A 600 14.93 -2.95 -10.50
CA GLY A 600 15.16 -3.39 -11.88
C GLY A 600 15.79 -4.78 -11.98
N THR A 601 15.93 -5.50 -10.87
CA THR A 601 16.42 -6.89 -10.86
C THR A 601 15.33 -7.80 -11.43
N VAL A 602 15.69 -8.60 -12.44
CA VAL A 602 14.80 -9.61 -13.02
C VAL A 602 14.77 -10.82 -12.08
N LEU A 603 13.65 -11.01 -11.39
CA LEU A 603 13.44 -12.17 -10.50
C LEU A 603 13.03 -13.41 -11.31
N VAL A 604 12.16 -13.22 -12.30
CA VAL A 604 11.74 -14.28 -13.23
C VAL A 604 12.03 -13.78 -14.65
N PRO A 605 12.91 -14.44 -15.43
CA PRO A 605 13.14 -14.06 -16.83
C PRO A 605 11.83 -14.05 -17.66
N PRO A 606 11.71 -13.18 -18.68
CA PRO A 606 10.60 -13.20 -19.63
C PRO A 606 10.54 -14.53 -20.41
N ALA A 607 9.85 -15.51 -19.84
CA ALA A 607 9.97 -16.93 -20.21
C ALA A 607 8.64 -17.70 -20.18
N HIS A 608 7.57 -17.16 -19.61
CA HIS A 608 6.28 -17.85 -19.43
C HIS A 608 5.18 -17.23 -20.31
N PRO A 609 4.23 -17.98 -20.88
CA PRO A 609 3.09 -17.39 -21.61
C PRO A 609 2.21 -16.57 -20.68
N MET A 610 1.86 -17.14 -19.53
CA MET A 610 1.12 -16.49 -18.45
C MET A 610 1.95 -16.52 -17.16
N LEU A 611 1.89 -15.42 -16.40
CA LEU A 611 2.53 -15.27 -15.10
C LEU A 611 1.67 -14.32 -14.25
N VAL A 612 1.50 -14.69 -12.98
CA VAL A 612 0.62 -14.02 -12.01
C VAL A 612 1.31 -13.94 -10.65
N ILE A 613 1.17 -12.81 -9.94
CA ILE A 613 1.78 -12.61 -8.62
C ILE A 613 0.81 -13.05 -7.51
N HIS A 614 1.31 -13.86 -6.57
CA HIS A 614 0.60 -14.35 -5.38
C HIS A 614 1.39 -13.94 -4.11
N PRO A 615 0.76 -13.72 -2.93
CA PRO A 615 1.43 -13.24 -1.71
C PRO A 615 2.63 -14.06 -1.18
N VAL A 616 2.91 -15.22 -1.76
CA VAL A 616 3.98 -16.15 -1.34
C VAL A 616 4.75 -16.79 -2.51
N ALA A 617 4.30 -16.63 -3.75
CA ALA A 617 4.85 -17.29 -4.94
C ALA A 617 4.59 -16.49 -6.23
N PHE A 618 5.22 -16.91 -7.33
CA PHE A 618 4.81 -16.51 -8.68
C PHE A 618 4.13 -17.72 -9.35
N LEU A 619 2.84 -17.61 -9.66
CA LEU A 619 2.11 -18.64 -10.40
C LEU A 619 2.48 -18.51 -11.87
N VAL A 620 2.90 -19.62 -12.48
CA VAL A 620 3.41 -19.64 -13.85
C VAL A 620 2.73 -20.72 -14.68
N GLU A 621 2.42 -20.36 -15.92
CA GLU A 621 1.96 -21.31 -16.93
C GLU A 621 3.17 -21.83 -17.74
N SER A 622 3.09 -23.10 -18.14
CA SER A 622 3.98 -23.75 -19.10
C SER A 622 3.31 -23.82 -20.48
N GLY A 623 4.10 -23.93 -21.56
CA GLY A 623 3.61 -23.90 -22.95
C GLY A 623 2.68 -25.05 -23.37
N ASN A 624 2.32 -25.94 -22.44
CA ASN A 624 1.33 -27.02 -22.57
C ASN A 624 0.00 -26.73 -21.84
N GLY A 625 -0.21 -25.49 -21.36
CA GLY A 625 -1.42 -25.11 -20.61
C GLY A 625 -1.47 -25.68 -19.20
N ARG A 626 -0.31 -25.88 -18.55
CA ARG A 626 -0.21 -26.40 -17.17
C ARG A 626 0.42 -25.40 -16.23
N TRP A 627 -0.10 -25.37 -15.01
CA TRP A 627 0.23 -24.41 -13.98
C TRP A 627 1.17 -25.02 -12.93
N GLY A 628 2.06 -24.18 -12.43
CA GLY A 628 2.97 -24.47 -11.32
C GLY A 628 3.39 -23.17 -10.62
N ALA A 629 4.37 -23.23 -9.73
CA ALA A 629 4.80 -22.09 -8.94
C ALA A 629 6.33 -21.95 -8.87
N LEU A 630 6.79 -20.70 -8.89
CA LEU A 630 8.13 -20.31 -8.47
C LEU A 630 8.07 -19.64 -7.09
N ASP A 631 9.14 -19.76 -6.31
CA ASP A 631 9.31 -18.98 -5.08
C ASP A 631 9.47 -17.48 -5.38
N ARG A 632 9.50 -16.64 -4.34
CA ARG A 632 9.69 -15.18 -4.47
C ARG A 632 11.05 -14.75 -5.04
N ARG A 633 11.93 -15.68 -5.40
CA ARG A 633 13.24 -15.47 -6.06
C ARG A 633 13.29 -16.03 -7.48
N GLY A 634 12.20 -16.62 -7.98
CA GLY A 634 12.13 -17.26 -9.30
C GLY A 634 12.67 -18.69 -9.36
N VAL A 635 12.92 -19.34 -8.22
CA VAL A 635 13.33 -20.74 -8.14
C VAL A 635 12.08 -21.63 -8.21
N PRO A 636 12.06 -22.75 -8.95
CA PRO A 636 10.92 -23.68 -8.95
C PRO A 636 10.53 -24.13 -7.54
N LEU A 637 9.24 -24.05 -7.23
CA LEU A 637 8.63 -24.45 -5.95
C LEU A 637 7.62 -25.59 -6.15
N ILE A 638 6.80 -25.51 -7.21
CA ILE A 638 5.84 -26.54 -7.63
C ILE A 638 5.98 -26.71 -9.15
N ASP A 639 6.17 -27.95 -9.61
CA ASP A 639 6.31 -28.26 -11.04
C ASP A 639 5.02 -27.94 -11.82
N PRO A 640 5.12 -27.55 -13.11
CA PRO A 640 3.97 -27.16 -13.92
C PRO A 640 3.17 -28.39 -14.41
N VAL A 641 2.45 -29.04 -13.49
CA VAL A 641 1.65 -30.26 -13.71
C VAL A 641 0.14 -30.03 -13.59
N HIS A 642 -0.24 -29.00 -12.84
CA HIS A 642 -1.63 -28.68 -12.48
C HIS A 642 -2.43 -28.14 -13.66
N ARG A 643 -3.75 -28.33 -13.63
CA ARG A 643 -4.66 -27.94 -14.72
C ARG A 643 -5.01 -26.46 -14.69
N ASP A 644 -5.10 -25.89 -13.50
CA ASP A 644 -5.50 -24.51 -13.27
C ASP A 644 -4.72 -23.89 -12.10
N ARG A 645 -5.08 -22.64 -11.76
CA ARG A 645 -4.42 -21.87 -10.70
C ARG A 645 -4.83 -22.33 -9.29
N ALA A 646 -6.03 -22.87 -9.11
CA ALA A 646 -6.56 -23.24 -7.79
C ALA A 646 -5.88 -24.50 -7.25
N GLU A 647 -5.68 -25.53 -8.09
CA GLU A 647 -4.91 -26.73 -7.71
C GLU A 647 -3.49 -26.38 -7.18
N VAL A 648 -2.86 -25.32 -7.72
CA VAL A 648 -1.54 -24.83 -7.27
C VAL A 648 -1.63 -24.06 -5.94
N LEU A 649 -2.70 -23.28 -5.74
CA LEU A 649 -2.94 -22.55 -4.49
C LEU A 649 -3.16 -23.50 -3.31
N GLU A 650 -3.94 -24.57 -3.50
CA GLU A 650 -4.12 -25.63 -2.49
C GLU A 650 -2.81 -26.32 -2.11
N GLU A 651 -1.85 -26.44 -3.03
CA GLU A 651 -0.51 -26.98 -2.74
C GLU A 651 0.37 -25.97 -2.00
N ILE A 652 0.32 -24.69 -2.38
CA ILE A 652 0.99 -23.60 -1.68
C ILE A 652 0.53 -23.51 -0.22
N ASP A 653 -0.77 -23.58 0.04
CA ASP A 653 -1.29 -23.50 1.42
C ASP A 653 -0.89 -24.73 2.25
N ARG A 654 -0.94 -25.94 1.68
CA ARG A 654 -0.42 -27.15 2.33
C ARG A 654 1.05 -26.99 2.75
N LEU A 655 1.88 -26.39 1.88
CA LEU A 655 3.30 -26.12 2.15
C LEU A 655 3.55 -24.99 3.19
N LEU A 656 2.55 -24.18 3.52
CA LEU A 656 2.69 -23.02 4.41
C LEU A 656 2.05 -23.18 5.80
N THR A 657 1.35 -24.30 6.04
CA THR A 657 0.63 -24.60 7.29
C THR A 657 1.47 -24.41 8.56
N ASP A 658 2.78 -24.69 8.50
CA ASP A 658 3.70 -24.63 9.65
C ASP A 658 4.20 -23.20 10.01
N ALA A 659 3.98 -22.21 9.14
CA ALA A 659 4.53 -20.87 9.34
C ALA A 659 3.60 -20.02 10.25
N ASN A 660 3.92 -19.91 11.54
CA ASN A 660 3.17 -19.11 12.51
C ASN A 660 3.74 -17.67 12.66
N PRO A 661 3.19 -16.63 11.98
CA PRO A 661 3.64 -15.25 12.18
C PRO A 661 3.09 -14.66 13.48
N VAL A 662 3.97 -14.10 14.30
CA VAL A 662 3.57 -13.25 15.43
C VAL A 662 2.95 -11.96 14.88
N LEU A 663 1.77 -11.62 15.38
CA LEU A 663 1.18 -10.27 15.33
C LEU A 663 1.17 -9.71 16.76
#